data_AF-A0A3C1K1M8-F1
#
_entry.id   AF-A0A3C1K1M8-F1
#
_cell.length_a   1.000
_cell.length_b   1.000
_cell.length_c   1.000
_cell.angle_alpha   90.00
_cell.angle_beta   90.00
_cell.angle_gamma   90.00
#
_symmetry.space_group_name_H-M   'P 1'
#
loop_
_entity.id
_entity.type
_entity.pdbx_description
1 polymer ?
#
loop_
_entity_poly.entity_id
_entity_poly.type
_entity_poly.pdbx_seq_one_letter_code
_entity_poly.pdbx_strand_id
1 'polypeptide(L)'
;MNNNNSIQSLNKTISYWGKGLNVFPEELFESTNIEYLFLNSNNITEIPPSINRLQNLKVLDLGNNQIKSLPVELFELEKLETIYLSNNFIETIPKNIENLKRLKFLYLDNNLIEELPSEFGRLKSLEHLYICNNKLNSLPLNFGNLTNIKTLFILNNNIKLLPTELGNAKGLSFILYEGNNISNIPLEIFSKGSKAIITYLKELSTDEKVQLFEAKLLTVGEGAVGKTCLLKKLKDFEYKIDENQVSTEGIDIDSMTLISNNSTEIKLNLWDFGGQEIYHSTHQFFLTRRSIYIFVWEARRDDLNVQFDYWLNVISLLGKDSPILIVCNKSDERYKNIDEATLKTTFKNIKGFHKVSAKTGEGVKELIKAITNEIEKLDHIGDYLPKKWIDIRKYLEKENYNYLSISHYIQICEKNGLNKSSALFLSEYYHDLGVFLHFKEHDILKDLIFVNPDWATEAVYKLIDTKFIQENYGIFSSADLSKVWQEYKEEHYKYFIELMKKFEIIFGIGDNKYVVPELLSVNSPFSKSSFNGYKRFVIEYPFMPSGIVTRLMVKLQHLVNTRKIWKDGFELQKTVTEKIPNQKYGEEKYRVIEETKGIVISQPFERKITIYLNGDNVNHLLNIIIHEIDKIHISLNNPTNDLKIPCICKECSKSSNPSLFSYSQIINFQKKGKGVITCNISAIEVDIPKLLGLYSKNSIQFNSETQNITIINNETNYNL
;
A
#
# COMPACT_ATOMS: atom_id res chain seq x y z
N MET A 1 2.09 -74.58 24.63
CA MET A 1 3.14 -74.98 23.68
C MET A 1 3.28 -73.86 22.67
N ASN A 2 4.05 -72.85 23.04
CA ASN A 2 5.40 -72.57 22.52
C ASN A 2 5.39 -72.19 21.03
N ASN A 3 5.51 -70.89 20.77
CA ASN A 3 6.69 -70.38 20.07
C ASN A 3 6.86 -68.85 20.30
N ASN A 4 7.86 -68.54 21.14
CA ASN A 4 8.84 -67.44 21.01
C ASN A 4 8.29 -66.00 20.93
N ASN A 5 8.27 -65.20 22.00
CA ASN A 5 9.44 -64.54 22.62
C ASN A 5 10.57 -64.21 21.62
N SER A 6 10.87 -62.92 21.50
CA SER A 6 12.02 -62.27 20.83
C SER A 6 11.75 -61.60 19.47
N ILE A 7 10.92 -60.56 19.47
CA ILE A 7 11.24 -59.34 18.72
C ILE A 7 10.96 -58.16 19.66
N GLN A 8 11.92 -57.82 20.53
CA GLN A 8 12.10 -56.43 20.92
C GLN A 8 12.22 -55.67 19.60
N SER A 9 11.15 -55.02 19.17
CA SER A 9 11.20 -54.22 17.97
C SER A 9 12.19 -53.09 18.23
N LEU A 10 13.34 -53.18 17.55
CA LEU A 10 14.36 -52.14 17.34
C LEU A 10 13.78 -50.86 16.70
N ASN A 11 12.46 -50.71 16.64
CA ASN A 11 11.78 -49.64 15.97
C ASN A 11 11.75 -48.43 16.88
N LYS A 12 12.69 -47.53 16.62
CA LYS A 12 12.69 -46.16 17.12
C LYS A 12 11.44 -45.39 16.73
N THR A 13 10.69 -45.86 15.72
CA THR A 13 9.47 -45.22 15.21
C THR A 13 8.26 -46.11 15.39
N ILE A 14 7.22 -45.57 16.02
CA ILE A 14 5.92 -46.24 16.21
C ILE A 14 4.82 -45.30 15.70
N SER A 15 3.86 -45.84 14.95
CA SER A 15 2.73 -45.07 14.41
C SER A 15 1.40 -45.81 14.59
N TYR A 16 0.44 -45.12 15.20
CA TYR A 16 -0.97 -45.47 15.34
C TYR A 16 -1.86 -44.41 14.67
N TRP A 17 -1.37 -43.82 13.58
CA TRP A 17 -2.13 -42.83 12.83
C TRP A 17 -3.51 -43.38 12.38
N GLY A 18 -4.57 -42.61 12.61
CA GLY A 18 -5.89 -42.88 12.01
C GLY A 18 -6.56 -44.16 12.51
N LYS A 19 -6.19 -44.68 13.69
CA LYS A 19 -6.67 -45.97 14.20
C LYS A 19 -7.99 -45.89 14.97
N GLY A 20 -8.51 -44.69 15.21
CA GLY A 20 -9.73 -44.47 15.98
C GLY A 20 -9.56 -44.79 17.47
N LEU A 21 -8.34 -44.64 18.00
CA LEU A 21 -8.05 -44.88 19.42
C LEU A 21 -8.78 -43.85 20.29
N ASN A 22 -9.53 -44.31 21.30
CA ASN A 22 -10.15 -43.43 22.30
C ASN A 22 -9.24 -43.20 23.52
N VAL A 23 -8.23 -44.05 23.71
CA VAL A 23 -7.31 -44.04 24.85
C VAL A 23 -5.88 -44.18 24.33
N PHE A 24 -4.94 -43.57 25.05
CA PHE A 24 -3.51 -43.71 24.76
C PHE A 24 -3.07 -45.18 24.93
N PRO A 25 -2.31 -45.79 23.98
CA PRO A 25 -1.85 -47.17 24.11
C PRO A 25 -0.80 -47.32 25.22
N GLU A 26 -1.22 -47.78 26.41
CA GLU A 26 -0.35 -47.85 27.58
C GLU A 26 0.76 -48.91 27.47
N GLU A 27 0.58 -49.91 26.60
CA GLU A 27 1.60 -50.92 26.32
C GLU A 27 2.91 -50.32 25.79
N LEU A 28 2.86 -49.09 25.24
CA LEU A 28 4.05 -48.38 24.75
C LEU A 28 5.02 -48.04 25.87
N PHE A 29 4.56 -47.91 27.11
CA PHE A 29 5.39 -47.54 28.25
C PHE A 29 6.35 -48.65 28.70
N GLU A 30 6.20 -49.86 28.17
CA GLU A 30 7.16 -50.96 28.36
C GLU A 30 8.38 -50.84 27.43
N SER A 31 8.29 -50.02 26.37
CA SER A 31 9.37 -49.84 25.40
C SER A 31 10.23 -48.61 25.72
N THR A 32 11.50 -48.84 26.01
CA THR A 32 12.45 -47.76 26.32
C THR A 32 13.11 -47.16 25.08
N ASN A 33 12.88 -47.70 23.88
CA ASN A 33 13.66 -47.35 22.68
C ASN A 33 12.93 -46.43 21.69
N ILE A 34 11.71 -46.01 22.00
CA ILE A 34 10.90 -45.16 21.12
C ILE A 34 11.51 -43.75 21.04
N GLU A 35 11.81 -43.29 19.83
CA GLU A 35 12.27 -41.93 19.53
C GLU A 35 11.20 -41.11 18.77
N TYR A 36 10.33 -41.76 17.99
CA TYR A 36 9.29 -41.13 17.17
C TYR A 36 7.96 -41.83 17.42
N LEU A 37 6.97 -41.10 17.94
CA LEU A 37 5.65 -41.61 18.23
C LEU A 37 4.57 -40.79 17.53
N PHE A 38 3.83 -41.43 16.63
CA PHE A 38 2.74 -40.83 15.88
C PHE A 38 1.39 -41.42 16.32
N LEU A 39 0.56 -40.60 16.96
CA LEU A 39 -0.76 -40.93 17.51
C LEU A 39 -1.84 -39.97 16.95
N ASN A 40 -1.54 -39.29 15.86
CA ASN A 40 -2.41 -38.30 15.24
C ASN A 40 -3.64 -38.90 14.56
N SER A 41 -4.69 -38.10 14.43
CA SER A 41 -5.99 -38.48 13.83
C SER A 41 -6.66 -39.64 14.58
N ASN A 42 -6.74 -39.53 15.90
CA ASN A 42 -7.45 -40.46 16.78
C ASN A 42 -8.50 -39.70 17.61
N ASN A 43 -9.10 -40.36 18.59
CA ASN A 43 -10.07 -39.80 19.53
C ASN A 43 -9.52 -39.77 20.96
N ILE A 44 -8.20 -39.66 21.14
CA ILE A 44 -7.56 -39.70 22.45
C ILE A 44 -7.98 -38.45 23.23
N THR A 45 -8.52 -38.62 24.43
CA THR A 45 -8.99 -37.51 25.27
C THR A 45 -7.96 -37.07 26.31
N GLU A 46 -7.03 -37.94 26.69
CA GLU A 46 -6.07 -37.71 27.78
C GLU A 46 -4.72 -38.36 27.47
N ILE A 47 -3.64 -37.73 27.92
CA ILE A 47 -2.29 -38.30 27.92
C ILE A 47 -2.02 -38.80 29.35
N PRO A 48 -1.73 -40.09 29.57
CA PRO A 48 -1.50 -40.61 30.90
C PRO A 48 -0.15 -40.14 31.47
N PRO A 49 -0.03 -39.92 32.79
CA PRO A 49 1.22 -39.51 33.45
C PRO A 49 2.43 -40.41 33.14
N SER A 50 2.18 -41.70 32.89
CA SER A 50 3.21 -42.69 32.51
C SER A 50 3.95 -42.36 31.20
N ILE A 51 3.53 -41.34 30.45
CA ILE A 51 4.24 -40.84 29.25
C ILE A 51 5.71 -40.49 29.54
N ASN A 52 6.05 -40.10 30.78
CA ASN A 52 7.43 -39.83 31.17
C ASN A 52 8.34 -41.06 31.09
N ARG A 53 7.82 -42.28 30.95
CA ARG A 53 8.66 -43.48 30.75
C ARG A 53 9.35 -43.49 29.38
N LEU A 54 8.85 -42.73 28.40
CA LEU A 54 9.40 -42.65 27.04
C LEU A 54 10.60 -41.69 26.94
N GLN A 55 11.61 -41.86 27.80
CA GLN A 55 12.76 -40.96 27.97
C GLN A 55 13.64 -40.74 26.73
N ASN A 56 13.47 -41.56 25.69
CA ASN A 56 14.18 -41.44 24.41
C ASN A 56 13.40 -40.68 23.32
N LEU A 57 12.17 -40.24 23.62
CA LEU A 57 11.29 -39.60 22.66
C LEU A 57 11.85 -38.26 22.18
N LYS A 58 11.92 -38.10 20.87
CA LYS A 58 12.35 -36.88 20.16
C LYS A 58 11.20 -36.22 19.42
N VAL A 59 10.28 -37.01 18.88
CA VAL A 59 9.10 -36.53 18.15
C VAL A 59 7.85 -37.18 18.72
N LEU A 60 6.89 -36.35 19.09
CA LEU A 60 5.56 -36.76 19.52
C LEU A 60 4.51 -36.06 18.67
N ASP A 61 3.69 -36.83 17.95
CA ASP A 61 2.54 -36.32 17.20
C ASP A 61 1.23 -36.80 17.80
N LEU A 62 0.47 -35.86 18.36
CA LEU A 62 -0.86 -36.04 18.94
C LEU A 62 -1.89 -35.12 18.27
N GLY A 63 -1.61 -34.62 17.07
CA GLY A 63 -2.52 -33.73 16.36
C GLY A 63 -3.83 -34.41 15.97
N ASN A 64 -4.92 -33.65 15.87
CA ASN A 64 -6.26 -34.16 15.55
C ASN A 64 -6.70 -35.25 16.55
N ASN A 65 -6.81 -34.87 17.82
CA ASN A 65 -7.35 -35.69 18.91
C ASN A 65 -8.37 -34.86 19.72
N GLN A 66 -8.73 -35.31 20.92
CA GLN A 66 -9.69 -34.63 21.79
C GLN A 66 -9.06 -34.25 23.14
N ILE A 67 -7.75 -33.98 23.16
CA ILE A 67 -6.98 -33.73 24.38
C ILE A 67 -7.36 -32.36 24.96
N LYS A 68 -7.72 -32.33 26.26
CA LYS A 68 -8.09 -31.10 26.97
C LYS A 68 -6.98 -30.51 27.85
N SER A 69 -6.12 -31.37 28.39
CA SER A 69 -5.05 -30.99 29.32
C SER A 69 -3.78 -31.79 29.06
N LEU A 70 -2.63 -31.16 29.33
CA LEU A 70 -1.32 -31.79 29.22
C LEU A 70 -0.81 -32.16 30.63
N PRO A 71 -0.44 -33.43 30.89
CA PRO A 71 0.14 -33.84 32.17
C PRO A 71 1.53 -33.19 32.35
N VAL A 72 1.93 -32.91 33.59
CA VAL A 72 3.23 -32.30 33.88
C VAL A 72 4.39 -33.23 33.46
N GLU A 73 4.14 -34.54 33.51
CA GLU A 73 5.04 -35.63 33.16
C GLU A 73 5.42 -35.62 31.67
N LEU A 74 4.59 -35.07 30.78
CA LEU A 74 4.96 -34.88 29.37
C LEU A 74 6.21 -34.01 29.22
N PHE A 75 6.37 -33.03 30.12
CA PHE A 75 7.47 -32.07 30.09
C PHE A 75 8.74 -32.59 30.77
N GLU A 76 8.73 -33.82 31.30
CA GLU A 76 9.93 -34.51 31.79
C GLU A 76 10.70 -35.21 30.66
N LEU A 77 10.16 -35.21 29.44
CA LEU A 77 10.79 -35.80 28.25
C LEU A 77 11.81 -34.84 27.62
N GLU A 78 12.95 -34.64 28.28
CA GLU A 78 13.98 -33.64 27.92
C GLU A 78 14.58 -33.79 26.52
N LYS A 79 14.41 -34.95 25.88
CA LYS A 79 14.90 -35.23 24.52
C LYS A 79 13.95 -34.80 23.41
N LEU A 80 12.74 -34.35 23.73
CA LEU A 80 11.77 -33.87 22.74
C LEU A 80 12.32 -32.67 21.97
N GLU A 81 12.30 -32.81 20.64
CA GLU A 81 12.67 -31.78 19.67
C GLU A 81 11.45 -31.24 18.92
N THR A 82 10.42 -32.08 18.72
CA THR A 82 9.20 -31.71 17.99
C THR A 82 7.97 -32.25 18.69
N ILE A 83 6.97 -31.39 18.88
CA ILE A 83 5.66 -31.76 19.42
C ILE A 83 4.55 -31.22 18.53
N TYR A 84 3.65 -32.10 18.07
CA TYR A 84 2.42 -31.74 17.38
C TYR A 84 1.21 -31.96 18.29
N LEU A 85 0.49 -30.88 18.59
CA LEU A 85 -0.71 -30.86 19.41
C LEU A 85 -1.86 -30.06 18.76
N SER A 86 -1.72 -29.71 17.47
CA SER A 86 -2.76 -28.97 16.74
C SER A 86 -4.07 -29.76 16.65
N ASN A 87 -5.20 -29.04 16.55
CA ASN A 87 -6.55 -29.62 16.47
C ASN A 87 -6.87 -30.52 17.69
N ASN A 88 -6.85 -29.91 18.87
CA ASN A 88 -7.26 -30.51 20.14
C ASN A 88 -8.14 -29.50 20.90
N PHE A 89 -8.41 -29.74 22.17
CA PHE A 89 -9.19 -28.86 23.05
C PHE A 89 -8.32 -28.34 24.22
N ILE A 90 -7.02 -28.14 24.00
CA ILE A 90 -6.08 -27.75 25.06
C ILE A 90 -6.40 -26.33 25.50
N GLU A 91 -6.65 -26.15 26.80
CA GLU A 91 -6.97 -24.84 27.39
C GLU A 91 -5.74 -24.16 28.00
N THR A 92 -4.79 -24.92 28.54
CA THR A 92 -3.62 -24.39 29.24
C THR A 92 -2.34 -25.17 28.92
N ILE A 93 -1.21 -24.46 28.92
CA ILE A 93 0.13 -25.06 28.84
C ILE A 93 0.79 -24.98 30.23
N PRO A 94 1.19 -26.10 30.85
CA PRO A 94 1.86 -26.11 32.14
C PRO A 94 3.20 -25.35 32.13
N LYS A 95 3.55 -24.74 33.26
CA LYS A 95 4.82 -24.01 33.47
C LYS A 95 6.05 -24.90 33.23
N ASN A 96 5.92 -26.21 33.44
CA ASN A 96 6.96 -27.21 33.21
C ASN A 96 7.45 -27.26 31.74
N ILE A 97 6.78 -26.60 30.78
CA ILE A 97 7.27 -26.45 29.40
C ILE A 97 8.74 -26.04 29.33
N GLU A 98 9.23 -25.24 30.30
CA GLU A 98 10.64 -24.86 30.39
C GLU A 98 11.64 -26.02 30.42
N ASN A 99 11.23 -27.21 30.85
CA ASN A 99 12.09 -28.40 30.94
C ASN A 99 12.47 -28.96 29.57
N LEU A 100 11.70 -28.65 28.52
CA LEU A 100 11.96 -29.12 27.16
C LEU A 100 13.05 -28.30 26.47
N LYS A 101 14.28 -28.35 27.00
CA LYS A 101 15.43 -27.55 26.55
C LYS A 101 15.86 -27.82 25.10
N ARG A 102 15.45 -28.96 24.53
CA ARG A 102 15.76 -29.37 23.14
C ARG A 102 14.61 -29.11 22.15
N LEU A 103 13.46 -28.63 22.62
CA LEU A 103 12.31 -28.39 21.78
C LEU A 103 12.63 -27.30 20.76
N LYS A 104 12.49 -27.64 19.47
CA LYS A 104 12.69 -26.76 18.32
C LYS A 104 11.38 -26.40 17.63
N PHE A 105 10.44 -27.35 17.57
CA PHE A 105 9.17 -27.18 16.87
C PHE A 105 7.99 -27.51 17.79
N LEU A 106 7.07 -26.56 17.93
CA LEU A 106 5.86 -26.73 18.72
C LEU A 106 4.64 -26.26 17.93
N TYR A 107 3.71 -27.19 17.70
CA TYR A 107 2.46 -26.94 16.98
C TYR A 107 1.27 -27.04 17.94
N LEU A 108 0.53 -25.95 18.09
CA LEU A 108 -0.61 -25.77 19.01
C LEU A 108 -1.81 -25.13 18.30
N ASP A 109 -1.83 -25.11 16.96
CA ASP A 109 -2.92 -24.49 16.20
C ASP A 109 -4.28 -25.12 16.50
N ASN A 110 -5.36 -24.34 16.44
CA ASN A 110 -6.74 -24.81 16.66
C ASN A 110 -6.89 -25.53 18.02
N ASN A 111 -6.65 -24.77 19.09
CA ASN A 111 -6.89 -25.18 20.48
C ASN A 111 -7.71 -24.08 21.19
N LEU A 112 -7.83 -24.15 22.51
CA LEU A 112 -8.59 -23.20 23.34
C LEU A 112 -7.66 -22.40 24.27
N ILE A 113 -6.38 -22.24 23.92
CA ILE A 113 -5.37 -21.66 24.80
C ILE A 113 -5.62 -20.15 24.96
N GLU A 114 -5.79 -19.72 26.20
CA GLU A 114 -6.05 -18.30 26.53
C GLU A 114 -4.78 -17.54 26.93
N GLU A 115 -3.79 -18.24 27.49
CA GLU A 115 -2.53 -17.67 27.97
C GLU A 115 -1.35 -18.64 27.79
N LEU A 116 -0.15 -18.09 27.64
CA LEU A 116 1.11 -18.84 27.67
C LEU A 116 1.87 -18.53 28.96
N PRO A 117 2.48 -19.52 29.64
CA PRO A 117 3.29 -19.28 30.82
C PRO A 117 4.58 -18.50 30.48
N SER A 118 5.06 -17.69 31.44
CA SER A 118 6.30 -16.90 31.32
C SER A 118 7.55 -17.75 31.03
N GLU A 119 7.47 -19.00 31.42
CA GLU A 119 8.46 -20.07 31.31
C GLU A 119 8.80 -20.40 29.85
N PHE A 120 7.96 -20.04 28.87
CA PHE A 120 8.30 -20.11 27.44
C PHE A 120 9.62 -19.42 27.11
N GLY A 121 9.96 -18.31 27.77
CA GLY A 121 11.23 -17.60 27.54
C GLY A 121 12.51 -18.40 27.88
N ARG A 122 12.36 -19.57 28.53
CA ARG A 122 13.46 -20.50 28.84
C ARG A 122 13.69 -21.56 27.75
N LEU A 123 12.84 -21.64 26.73
CA LEU A 123 12.98 -22.54 25.59
C LEU A 123 14.02 -22.01 24.58
N LYS A 124 15.30 -22.04 24.95
CA LYS A 124 16.39 -21.43 24.15
C LYS A 124 16.57 -22.08 22.78
N SER A 125 16.16 -23.34 22.62
CA SER A 125 16.26 -24.09 21.37
C SER A 125 15.03 -23.95 20.46
N LEU A 126 13.95 -23.30 20.92
CA LEU A 126 12.72 -23.19 20.14
C LEU A 126 12.96 -22.33 18.90
N GLU A 127 12.66 -22.89 17.73
CA GLU A 127 12.86 -22.27 16.42
C GLU A 127 11.52 -21.88 15.78
N HIS A 128 10.48 -22.70 15.95
CA HIS A 128 9.17 -22.47 15.34
C HIS A 128 8.05 -22.73 16.34
N LEU A 129 7.18 -21.74 16.52
CA LEU A 129 5.99 -21.82 17.36
C LEU A 129 4.75 -21.49 16.54
N TYR A 130 3.83 -22.45 16.46
CA TYR A 130 2.54 -22.32 15.78
C TYR A 130 1.42 -22.38 16.82
N ILE A 131 0.63 -21.32 16.94
CA ILE A 131 -0.48 -21.20 17.88
C ILE A 131 -1.65 -20.39 17.26
N CYS A 132 -1.89 -20.62 15.98
CA CYS A 132 -3.01 -20.00 15.26
C CYS A 132 -4.36 -20.48 15.80
N ASN A 133 -5.42 -19.68 15.61
CA ASN A 133 -6.79 -20.03 15.97
C ASN A 133 -6.91 -20.50 17.42
N ASN A 134 -6.47 -19.66 18.34
CA ASN A 134 -6.57 -19.86 19.78
C ASN A 134 -7.27 -18.62 20.39
N LYS A 135 -7.22 -18.46 21.72
CA LYS A 135 -7.87 -17.36 22.44
C LYS A 135 -6.88 -16.43 23.12
N LEU A 136 -5.62 -16.41 22.68
CA LEU A 136 -4.55 -15.64 23.35
C LEU A 136 -4.90 -14.16 23.41
N ASN A 137 -4.86 -13.57 24.62
CA ASN A 137 -5.07 -12.14 24.81
C ASN A 137 -3.76 -11.33 24.79
N SER A 138 -2.63 -11.98 25.07
CA SER A 138 -1.29 -11.37 25.09
C SER A 138 -0.20 -12.41 24.85
N LEU A 139 1.02 -11.93 24.60
CA LEU A 139 2.24 -12.74 24.62
C LEU A 139 3.06 -12.43 25.87
N PRO A 140 3.72 -13.42 26.50
CA PRO A 140 4.59 -13.18 27.65
C PRO A 140 5.77 -12.25 27.32
N LEU A 141 6.10 -11.33 28.22
CA LEU A 141 7.27 -10.43 28.09
C LEU A 141 8.58 -11.23 27.88
N ASN A 142 8.68 -12.40 28.52
CA ASN A 142 9.84 -13.27 28.43
C ASN A 142 10.08 -13.89 27.03
N PHE A 143 9.19 -13.69 26.05
CA PHE A 143 9.44 -14.08 24.66
C PHE A 143 10.68 -13.41 24.07
N GLY A 144 11.06 -12.22 24.57
CA GLY A 144 12.33 -11.58 24.20
C GLY A 144 13.58 -12.41 24.54
N ASN A 145 13.45 -13.40 25.41
CA ASN A 145 14.53 -14.30 25.80
C ASN A 145 14.70 -15.51 24.86
N LEU A 146 13.80 -15.70 23.89
CA LEU A 146 13.90 -16.77 22.89
C LEU A 146 15.01 -16.42 21.89
N THR A 147 16.17 -17.04 22.03
CA THR A 147 17.37 -16.67 21.24
C THR A 147 17.37 -17.28 19.84
N ASN A 148 16.72 -18.42 19.64
CA ASN A 148 16.72 -19.17 18.38
C ASN A 148 15.37 -19.18 17.65
N ILE A 149 14.33 -18.53 18.20
CA ILE A 149 13.01 -18.49 17.56
C ILE A 149 13.15 -17.78 16.22
N LYS A 150 12.71 -18.40 15.13
CA LYS A 150 12.74 -17.85 13.78
C LYS A 150 11.36 -17.39 13.36
N THR A 151 10.35 -18.17 13.73
CA THR A 151 8.98 -18.03 13.26
C THR A 151 7.99 -18.12 14.41
N LEU A 152 7.10 -17.14 14.49
CA LEU A 152 6.00 -17.10 15.45
C LEU A 152 4.66 -16.91 14.71
N PHE A 153 3.79 -17.92 14.77
CA PHE A 153 2.48 -17.89 14.13
C PHE A 153 1.39 -17.77 15.19
N ILE A 154 0.69 -16.64 15.20
CA ILE A 154 -0.32 -16.25 16.21
C ILE A 154 -1.62 -15.78 15.52
N LEU A 155 -1.85 -16.17 14.26
CA LEU A 155 -3.02 -15.83 13.46
C LEU A 155 -4.33 -16.12 14.22
N ASN A 156 -5.35 -15.26 14.09
CA ASN A 156 -6.69 -15.44 14.67
C ASN A 156 -6.65 -15.74 16.17
N ASN A 157 -6.14 -14.78 16.94
CA ASN A 157 -6.19 -14.74 18.40
C ASN A 157 -6.82 -13.40 18.85
N ASN A 158 -6.82 -13.12 20.15
CA ASN A 158 -7.37 -11.89 20.74
C ASN A 158 -6.27 -10.89 21.17
N ILE A 159 -5.09 -10.95 20.53
CA ILE A 159 -3.92 -10.15 20.96
C ILE A 159 -4.16 -8.68 20.61
N LYS A 160 -4.14 -7.83 21.64
CA LYS A 160 -4.31 -6.37 21.50
C LYS A 160 -3.00 -5.61 21.42
N LEU A 161 -1.95 -6.14 22.05
CA LEU A 161 -0.64 -5.50 22.18
C LEU A 161 0.45 -6.54 21.98
N LEU A 162 1.48 -6.21 21.19
CA LEU A 162 2.72 -6.98 21.15
C LEU A 162 3.70 -6.46 22.22
N PRO A 163 4.30 -7.32 23.06
CA PRO A 163 5.27 -6.86 24.06
C PRO A 163 6.53 -6.34 23.38
N THR A 164 7.07 -5.21 23.85
CA THR A 164 8.27 -4.59 23.26
C THR A 164 9.49 -5.52 23.35
N GLU A 165 9.53 -6.34 24.38
CA GLU A 165 10.55 -7.35 24.63
C GLU A 165 10.64 -8.37 23.49
N LEU A 166 9.55 -8.61 22.73
CA LEU A 166 9.59 -9.50 21.56
C LEU A 166 10.66 -9.08 20.54
N GLY A 167 10.95 -7.78 20.44
CA GLY A 167 12.04 -7.26 19.60
C GLY A 167 13.45 -7.72 20.00
N ASN A 168 13.62 -8.23 21.23
CA ASN A 168 14.90 -8.78 21.73
C ASN A 168 15.12 -10.25 21.35
N ALA A 169 14.11 -10.92 20.81
CA ALA A 169 14.22 -12.30 20.33
C ALA A 169 15.10 -12.35 19.06
N LYS A 170 16.41 -12.53 19.25
CA LYS A 170 17.44 -12.32 18.21
C LYS A 170 17.24 -13.10 16.91
N GLY A 171 16.66 -14.30 16.98
CA GLY A 171 16.40 -15.13 15.81
C GLY A 171 15.15 -14.74 15.03
N LEU A 172 14.24 -13.95 15.63
CA LEU A 172 12.89 -13.78 15.13
C LEU A 172 12.94 -12.98 13.84
N SER A 173 12.44 -13.58 12.77
CA SER A 173 12.44 -12.96 11.44
C SER A 173 11.05 -12.86 10.84
N PHE A 174 10.12 -13.72 11.29
CA PHE A 174 8.78 -13.78 10.74
C PHE A 174 7.72 -13.94 11.83
N ILE A 175 6.66 -13.14 11.74
CA ILE A 175 5.49 -13.18 12.61
C ILE A 175 4.25 -13.19 11.72
N LEU A 176 3.40 -14.21 11.85
CA LEU A 176 2.06 -14.25 11.24
C LEU A 176 1.04 -13.88 12.30
N TYR A 177 0.31 -12.77 12.11
CA TYR A 177 -0.49 -12.14 13.17
C TYR A 177 -1.88 -11.67 12.71
N GLU A 178 -2.27 -11.91 11.46
CA GLU A 178 -3.58 -11.47 10.96
C GLU A 178 -4.73 -12.06 11.81
N GLY A 179 -5.86 -11.38 11.85
CA GLY A 179 -6.99 -11.78 12.71
C GLY A 179 -6.82 -11.46 14.20
N ASN A 180 -5.81 -10.65 14.57
CA ASN A 180 -5.70 -10.01 15.89
C ASN A 180 -6.05 -8.51 15.80
N ASN A 181 -6.29 -7.85 16.94
CA ASN A 181 -6.59 -6.41 17.01
C ASN A 181 -5.42 -5.61 17.63
N ILE A 182 -4.22 -5.76 17.05
CA ILE A 182 -2.98 -5.18 17.57
C ILE A 182 -3.00 -3.66 17.32
N SER A 183 -2.87 -2.86 18.38
CA SER A 183 -3.04 -1.40 18.34
C SER A 183 -1.78 -0.59 18.67
N ASN A 184 -0.75 -1.22 19.28
CA ASN A 184 0.46 -0.52 19.72
C ASN A 184 1.59 -0.44 18.69
N ILE A 185 1.31 -0.72 17.41
CA ILE A 185 2.26 -0.59 16.32
C ILE A 185 1.69 0.42 15.32
N PRO A 186 2.46 1.45 14.93
CA PRO A 186 2.04 2.38 13.89
C PRO A 186 1.76 1.66 12.55
N LEU A 187 0.75 2.12 11.79
CA LEU A 187 0.36 1.49 10.52
C LEU A 187 1.49 1.47 9.48
N GLU A 188 2.37 2.47 9.51
CA GLU A 188 3.54 2.62 8.64
C GLU A 188 4.58 1.52 8.88
N ILE A 189 4.59 0.98 10.10
CA ILE A 189 5.44 -0.14 10.52
C ILE A 189 4.73 -1.46 10.21
N PHE A 190 3.40 -1.52 10.44
CA PHE A 190 2.59 -2.69 10.09
C PHE A 190 2.64 -3.02 8.59
N SER A 191 2.53 -2.01 7.71
CA SER A 191 2.48 -2.20 6.25
C SER A 191 3.77 -2.80 5.68
N LYS A 192 4.89 -2.66 6.39
CA LYS A 192 6.23 -3.16 6.01
C LYS A 192 6.49 -4.59 6.45
N GLY A 193 5.56 -5.21 7.17
CA GLY A 193 5.62 -6.61 7.58
C GLY A 193 6.54 -6.87 8.79
N SER A 194 6.78 -8.15 9.06
CA SER A 194 7.31 -8.61 10.36
C SER A 194 8.66 -8.00 10.74
N LYS A 195 9.58 -7.81 9.78
CA LYS A 195 10.92 -7.27 10.06
C LYS A 195 10.86 -5.83 10.60
N ALA A 196 9.96 -5.01 10.06
CA ALA A 196 9.73 -3.65 10.51
C ALA A 196 9.17 -3.63 11.94
N ILE A 197 8.15 -4.45 12.21
CA ILE A 197 7.53 -4.61 13.53
C ILE A 197 8.56 -5.03 14.59
N ILE A 198 9.37 -6.05 14.29
CA ILE A 198 10.40 -6.55 15.21
C ILE A 198 11.45 -5.47 15.50
N THR A 199 11.89 -4.74 14.46
CA THR A 199 12.87 -3.66 14.61
C THR A 199 12.29 -2.54 15.49
N TYR A 200 11.06 -2.12 15.26
CA TYR A 200 10.38 -1.12 16.08
C TYR A 200 10.21 -1.53 17.53
N LEU A 201 9.73 -2.76 17.79
CA LEU A 201 9.59 -3.30 19.15
C LEU A 201 10.95 -3.33 19.87
N LYS A 202 12.02 -3.69 19.14
CA LYS A 202 13.39 -3.70 19.68
C LYS A 202 13.82 -2.31 20.11
N GLU A 203 13.69 -1.31 19.25
CA GLU A 203 14.07 0.08 19.57
C GLU A 203 13.28 0.60 20.78
N LEU A 204 11.96 0.33 20.83
CA LEU A 204 11.12 0.67 21.97
C LEU A 204 11.52 -0.04 23.27
N SER A 205 12.08 -1.25 23.20
CA SER A 205 12.54 -1.99 24.38
C SER A 205 13.88 -1.47 24.94
N THR A 206 14.68 -0.80 24.10
CA THR A 206 16.03 -0.35 24.44
C THR A 206 16.13 1.14 24.78
N ASP A 207 15.07 1.91 24.52
CA ASP A 207 15.07 3.36 24.62
C ASP A 207 13.92 3.87 25.50
N GLU A 208 14.03 5.11 25.97
CA GLU A 208 12.90 5.78 26.62
C GLU A 208 11.74 5.93 25.62
N LYS A 209 10.51 5.69 26.09
CA LYS A 209 9.30 5.79 25.25
C LYS A 209 8.67 7.17 25.42
N VAL A 210 8.36 7.83 24.31
CA VAL A 210 7.68 9.13 24.30
C VAL A 210 6.40 9.00 23.48
N GLN A 211 5.31 9.59 23.97
CA GLN A 211 4.06 9.62 23.21
C GLN A 211 4.09 10.72 22.16
N LEU A 212 3.67 10.39 20.95
CA LEU A 212 3.55 11.35 19.85
C LEU A 212 2.17 12.02 19.90
N PHE A 213 2.16 13.32 20.16
CA PHE A 213 0.96 14.17 20.07
C PHE A 213 1.11 15.14 18.91
N GLU A 214 1.11 14.60 17.69
CA GLU A 214 1.29 15.39 16.47
C GLU A 214 0.34 14.95 15.37
N ALA A 215 -0.35 15.90 14.76
CA ALA A 215 -1.29 15.66 13.66
C ALA A 215 -0.99 16.54 12.44
N LYS A 216 -1.55 16.15 11.30
CA LYS A 216 -1.54 16.94 10.07
C LYS A 216 -2.93 17.47 9.75
N LEU A 217 -3.03 18.75 9.43
CA LEU A 217 -4.22 19.40 8.90
C LEU A 217 -3.95 19.83 7.45
N LEU A 218 -4.65 19.20 6.50
CA LEU A 218 -4.55 19.50 5.08
C LEU A 218 -5.71 20.38 4.64
N THR A 219 -5.40 21.53 4.07
CA THR A 219 -6.39 22.50 3.61
C THR A 219 -6.47 22.47 2.09
N VAL A 220 -7.60 22.03 1.58
CA VAL A 220 -7.85 21.86 0.15
C VAL A 220 -9.08 22.65 -0.28
N GLY A 221 -9.17 22.91 -1.57
CA GLY A 221 -10.22 23.73 -2.16
C GLY A 221 -9.68 24.54 -3.31
N GLU A 222 -10.59 25.17 -4.04
CA GLU A 222 -10.26 25.93 -5.25
C GLU A 222 -9.33 27.13 -4.97
N GLY A 223 -8.75 27.69 -6.03
CA GLY A 223 -8.02 28.95 -5.95
C GLY A 223 -8.89 30.09 -5.42
N ALA A 224 -8.29 30.97 -4.60
CA ALA A 224 -8.87 32.21 -4.08
C ALA A 224 -10.09 32.08 -3.12
N VAL A 225 -10.43 30.88 -2.63
CA VAL A 225 -11.46 30.69 -1.59
C VAL A 225 -11.01 31.18 -0.18
N GLY A 226 -9.74 31.58 -0.03
CA GLY A 226 -9.20 32.17 1.20
C GLY A 226 -8.60 31.16 2.19
N LYS A 227 -8.03 30.06 1.69
CA LYS A 227 -7.40 28.99 2.50
C LYS A 227 -6.27 29.52 3.38
N THR A 228 -5.31 30.22 2.79
CA THR A 228 -4.17 30.82 3.49
C THR A 228 -4.62 31.83 4.55
N CYS A 229 -5.61 32.67 4.23
CA CYS A 229 -6.16 33.63 5.20
C CYS A 229 -6.83 32.92 6.38
N LEU A 230 -7.57 31.84 6.11
CA LEU A 230 -8.19 31.03 7.15
C LEU A 230 -7.14 30.38 8.06
N LEU A 231 -6.08 29.79 7.49
CA LEU A 231 -5.00 29.18 8.27
C LEU A 231 -4.26 30.18 9.15
N LYS A 232 -3.92 31.35 8.61
CA LYS A 232 -3.33 32.44 9.40
C LYS A 232 -4.24 32.88 10.55
N LYS A 233 -5.56 32.98 10.30
CA LYS A 233 -6.56 33.32 11.33
C LYS A 233 -6.77 32.23 12.37
N LEU A 234 -6.63 30.96 12.00
CA LEU A 234 -6.66 29.82 12.93
C LEU A 234 -5.46 29.85 13.89
N LYS A 235 -4.29 30.27 13.39
CA LYS A 235 -3.05 30.38 14.19
C LYS A 235 -3.02 31.64 15.05
N ASP A 236 -3.45 32.78 14.51
CA ASP A 236 -3.52 34.06 15.19
C ASP A 236 -4.89 34.71 15.00
N PHE A 237 -5.69 34.72 16.07
CA PHE A 237 -7.02 35.34 16.07
C PHE A 237 -6.98 36.86 15.81
N GLU A 238 -5.87 37.53 16.08
CA GLU A 238 -5.70 38.96 15.85
C GLU A 238 -5.20 39.28 14.42
N TYR A 239 -4.90 38.26 13.61
CA TYR A 239 -4.47 38.43 12.23
C TYR A 239 -5.47 39.28 11.43
N LYS A 240 -4.95 40.28 10.72
CA LYS A 240 -5.69 41.12 9.77
C LYS A 240 -5.34 40.68 8.36
N ILE A 241 -6.34 40.52 7.51
CA ILE A 241 -6.16 40.09 6.12
C ILE A 241 -5.35 41.14 5.37
N ASP A 242 -4.27 40.70 4.72
CA ASP A 242 -3.52 41.48 3.74
C ASP A 242 -4.22 41.37 2.37
N GLU A 243 -4.73 42.48 1.86
CA GLU A 243 -5.41 42.54 0.55
C GLU A 243 -4.43 42.39 -0.63
N ASN A 244 -3.13 42.56 -0.40
CA ASN A 244 -2.08 42.38 -1.42
C ASN A 244 -1.49 40.96 -1.42
N GLN A 245 -2.07 40.03 -0.65
CA GLN A 245 -1.54 38.68 -0.53
C GLN A 245 -1.63 37.94 -1.88
N VAL A 246 -0.47 37.53 -2.39
CA VAL A 246 -0.36 36.71 -3.61
C VAL A 246 -0.92 35.32 -3.34
N SER A 247 -1.52 34.69 -4.36
CA SER A 247 -1.98 33.31 -4.26
C SER A 247 -0.84 32.35 -3.96
N THR A 248 -1.05 31.41 -3.02
CA THR A 248 -0.08 30.34 -2.74
C THR A 248 0.22 29.54 -4.02
N GLU A 249 1.48 29.55 -4.42
CA GLU A 249 2.04 28.69 -5.46
C GLU A 249 2.51 27.39 -4.79
N GLY A 250 2.02 26.24 -5.23
CA GLY A 250 2.45 24.97 -4.64
C GLY A 250 1.84 24.68 -3.28
N ILE A 251 2.67 24.52 -2.24
CA ILE A 251 2.26 24.17 -0.86
C ILE A 251 3.01 25.04 0.13
N ASP A 252 2.31 25.53 1.15
CA ASP A 252 2.90 26.22 2.30
C ASP A 252 2.67 25.38 3.57
N ILE A 253 3.74 25.10 4.32
CA ILE A 253 3.69 24.30 5.55
C ILE A 253 4.01 25.20 6.74
N ASP A 254 3.07 25.27 7.68
CA ASP A 254 3.24 25.96 8.96
C ASP A 254 2.92 24.99 10.10
N SER A 255 3.10 25.41 11.35
CA SER A 255 2.66 24.67 12.52
C SER A 255 2.05 25.56 13.58
N MET A 256 1.15 24.98 14.36
CA MET A 256 0.57 25.57 15.56
C MET A 256 0.45 24.54 16.67
N THR A 257 0.29 24.97 17.91
CA THR A 257 0.03 24.09 19.05
C THR A 257 -1.42 24.25 19.49
N LEU A 258 -2.10 23.12 19.66
CA LEU A 258 -3.45 23.06 20.21
C LEU A 258 -3.39 22.40 21.59
N ILE A 259 -4.27 22.84 22.49
CA ILE A 259 -4.47 22.20 23.78
C ILE A 259 -5.70 21.30 23.64
N SER A 260 -5.51 20.00 23.89
CA SER A 260 -6.57 19.00 23.88
C SER A 260 -7.56 19.25 25.02
N ASN A 261 -8.75 18.65 24.92
CA ASN A 261 -9.75 18.70 25.99
C ASN A 261 -9.21 18.13 27.32
N ASN A 262 -8.19 17.25 27.24
CA ASN A 262 -7.51 16.65 28.38
C ASN A 262 -6.24 17.40 28.82
N SER A 263 -6.07 18.66 28.38
CA SER A 263 -4.89 19.50 28.69
C SER A 263 -3.56 18.96 28.14
N THR A 264 -3.60 18.13 27.10
CA THR A 264 -2.40 17.66 26.39
C THR A 264 -2.08 18.62 25.25
N GLU A 265 -0.82 19.03 25.13
CA GLU A 265 -0.37 19.81 23.99
C GLU A 265 -0.22 18.92 22.75
N ILE A 266 -0.86 19.32 21.65
CA ILE A 266 -0.80 18.63 20.36
C ILE A 266 -0.21 19.59 19.33
N LYS A 267 0.89 19.17 18.69
CA LYS A 267 1.47 19.90 17.56
C LYS A 267 0.63 19.62 16.31
N LEU A 268 0.13 20.67 15.66
CA LEU A 268 -0.63 20.56 14.41
C LEU A 268 0.18 21.17 13.27
N ASN A 269 0.55 20.35 12.29
CA ASN A 269 1.19 20.82 11.06
C ASN A 269 0.11 21.21 10.06
N LEU A 270 0.14 22.45 9.61
CA LEU A 270 -0.81 23.09 8.71
C LEU A 270 -0.26 23.01 7.29
N TRP A 271 -0.98 22.36 6.39
CA TRP A 271 -0.63 22.24 4.98
C TRP A 271 -1.63 23.04 4.14
N ASP A 272 -1.18 24.14 3.51
CA ASP A 272 -1.98 24.96 2.60
C ASP A 272 -1.69 24.58 1.15
N PHE A 273 -2.64 23.95 0.46
CA PHE A 273 -2.47 23.58 -0.93
C PHE A 273 -2.88 24.71 -1.88
N GLY A 274 -1.98 25.11 -2.77
CA GLY A 274 -2.27 25.98 -3.90
C GLY A 274 -3.44 25.43 -4.73
N GLY A 275 -4.40 26.29 -5.05
CA GLY A 275 -5.62 25.88 -5.75
C GLY A 275 -5.48 25.73 -7.27
N GLN A 276 -4.26 25.59 -7.80
CA GLN A 276 -3.98 25.59 -9.25
C GLN A 276 -4.03 24.16 -9.81
N GLU A 277 -4.73 23.98 -10.95
CA GLU A 277 -5.01 22.64 -11.50
C GLU A 277 -3.76 21.89 -11.99
N ILE A 278 -2.70 22.61 -12.36
CA ILE A 278 -1.46 22.06 -12.91
C ILE A 278 -0.73 21.19 -11.86
N TYR A 279 -1.05 21.37 -10.57
CA TYR A 279 -0.40 20.71 -9.44
C TYR A 279 -1.17 19.49 -8.90
N HIS A 280 -2.31 19.14 -9.49
CA HIS A 280 -3.09 17.96 -9.05
C HIS A 280 -2.29 16.65 -9.09
N SER A 281 -1.36 16.51 -10.04
CA SER A 281 -0.44 15.37 -10.12
C SER A 281 0.62 15.37 -9.00
N THR A 282 0.89 16.52 -8.38
CA THR A 282 1.84 16.67 -7.26
C THR A 282 1.18 16.55 -5.88
N HIS A 283 -0.14 16.78 -5.76
CA HIS A 283 -0.85 16.65 -4.49
C HIS A 283 -0.81 15.22 -3.91
N GLN A 284 -0.61 14.20 -4.76
CA GLN A 284 -0.41 12.82 -4.32
C GLN A 284 0.83 12.63 -3.40
N PHE A 285 1.79 13.57 -3.40
CA PHE A 285 2.96 13.49 -2.52
C PHE A 285 2.62 13.73 -1.06
N PHE A 286 1.50 14.39 -0.78
CA PHE A 286 1.25 15.00 0.52
C PHE A 286 -0.11 14.62 1.11
N LEU A 287 -1.10 14.30 0.26
CA LEU A 287 -2.38 13.75 0.72
C LEU A 287 -2.13 12.36 1.33
N THR A 288 -2.31 12.26 2.65
CA THR A 288 -1.96 11.07 3.43
C THR A 288 -3.10 10.69 4.37
N ARG A 289 -3.13 9.42 4.77
CA ARG A 289 -4.06 8.92 5.80
C ARG A 289 -3.75 9.57 7.16
N ARG A 290 -4.61 9.33 8.16
CA ARG A 290 -4.41 9.78 9.56
C ARG A 290 -4.20 11.30 9.67
N SER A 291 -4.79 12.04 8.74
CA SER A 291 -4.77 13.49 8.74
C SER A 291 -6.19 14.00 8.92
N ILE A 292 -6.35 15.27 9.28
CA ILE A 292 -7.63 15.95 9.17
C ILE A 292 -7.64 16.80 7.90
N TYR A 293 -8.72 16.73 7.15
CA TYR A 293 -8.92 17.50 5.93
C TYR A 293 -9.89 18.64 6.18
N ILE A 294 -9.51 19.85 5.79
CA ILE A 294 -10.43 20.98 5.67
C ILE A 294 -10.65 21.24 4.18
N PHE A 295 -11.89 21.05 3.74
CA PHE A 295 -12.31 21.45 2.40
C PHE A 295 -12.95 22.84 2.46
N VAL A 296 -12.24 23.85 1.96
CA VAL A 296 -12.67 25.25 1.97
C VAL A 296 -13.39 25.60 0.67
N TRP A 297 -14.56 26.22 0.79
CA TRP A 297 -15.33 26.74 -0.34
C TRP A 297 -15.98 28.09 0.00
N GLU A 298 -16.49 28.80 -1.00
CA GLU A 298 -17.18 30.09 -0.82
C GLU A 298 -18.56 30.11 -1.49
N ALA A 299 -19.52 30.85 -0.93
CA ALA A 299 -20.91 30.89 -1.39
C ALA A 299 -21.14 31.58 -2.76
N ARG A 300 -20.10 32.14 -3.39
CA ARG A 300 -20.20 32.97 -4.60
C ARG A 300 -20.37 32.20 -5.92
N ARG A 301 -19.96 30.92 -6.00
CA ARG A 301 -19.81 30.22 -7.29
C ARG A 301 -21.02 29.36 -7.65
N ASP A 302 -21.33 29.30 -8.95
CA ASP A 302 -22.42 28.50 -9.52
C ASP A 302 -22.02 27.01 -9.73
N ASP A 303 -20.72 26.71 -9.78
CA ASP A 303 -20.17 25.38 -10.08
C ASP A 303 -19.88 24.49 -8.84
N LEU A 304 -20.53 24.77 -7.70
CA LEU A 304 -20.25 24.09 -6.43
C LEU A 304 -20.31 22.57 -6.52
N ASN A 305 -21.26 22.02 -7.28
CA ASN A 305 -21.42 20.57 -7.38
C ASN A 305 -20.19 19.90 -8.02
N VAL A 306 -19.56 20.54 -9.01
CA VAL A 306 -18.36 20.01 -9.66
C VAL A 306 -17.17 20.02 -8.70
N GLN A 307 -17.05 21.08 -7.90
CA GLN A 307 -15.95 21.23 -6.94
C GLN A 307 -16.05 20.25 -5.77
N PHE A 308 -17.27 20.09 -5.22
CA PHE A 308 -17.55 19.11 -4.18
C PHE A 308 -17.31 17.70 -4.70
N ASP A 309 -17.82 17.37 -5.89
CA ASP A 309 -17.59 16.07 -6.52
C ASP A 309 -16.08 15.82 -6.70
N TYR A 310 -15.31 16.80 -7.18
CA TYR A 310 -13.87 16.63 -7.35
C TYR A 310 -13.14 16.44 -6.02
N TRP A 311 -13.18 17.42 -5.11
CA TRP A 311 -12.35 17.41 -3.91
C TRP A 311 -12.74 16.30 -2.95
N LEU A 312 -14.03 16.02 -2.76
CA LEU A 312 -14.46 14.96 -1.85
C LEU A 312 -14.10 13.58 -2.39
N ASN A 313 -14.20 13.35 -3.71
CA ASN A 313 -13.70 12.10 -4.28
C ASN A 313 -12.16 12.01 -4.21
N VAL A 314 -11.42 13.09 -4.45
CA VAL A 314 -9.95 13.09 -4.30
C VAL A 314 -9.52 12.79 -2.86
N ILE A 315 -10.15 13.42 -1.86
CA ILE A 315 -9.86 13.14 -0.45
C ILE A 315 -10.28 11.71 -0.09
N SER A 316 -11.44 11.24 -0.56
CA SER A 316 -11.90 9.86 -0.33
C SER A 316 -10.94 8.82 -0.91
N LEU A 317 -10.41 9.09 -2.11
CA LEU A 317 -9.41 8.25 -2.76
C LEU A 317 -8.09 8.30 -1.97
N LEU A 318 -7.50 9.47 -1.75
CA LEU A 318 -6.13 9.57 -1.23
C LEU A 318 -6.03 9.58 0.30
N GLY A 319 -6.96 10.24 0.99
CA GLY A 319 -7.04 10.33 2.45
C GLY A 319 -7.78 9.15 3.11
N LYS A 320 -8.52 8.35 2.35
CA LYS A 320 -9.32 7.19 2.81
C LYS A 320 -10.30 7.58 3.94
N ASP A 321 -10.12 7.03 5.14
CA ASP A 321 -11.02 7.21 6.28
C ASP A 321 -10.76 8.51 7.07
N SER A 322 -9.79 9.33 6.63
CA SER A 322 -9.39 10.57 7.28
C SER A 322 -10.56 11.55 7.41
N PRO A 323 -10.80 12.15 8.59
CA PRO A 323 -11.94 13.04 8.82
C PRO A 323 -11.90 14.29 7.94
N ILE A 324 -13.06 14.65 7.39
CA ILE A 324 -13.25 15.86 6.56
C ILE A 324 -14.15 16.84 7.29
N LEU A 325 -13.69 18.09 7.43
CA LEU A 325 -14.49 19.23 7.82
C LEU A 325 -14.73 20.11 6.60
N ILE A 326 -16.00 20.35 6.27
CA ILE A 326 -16.38 21.21 5.14
C ILE A 326 -16.55 22.63 5.67
N VAL A 327 -15.78 23.57 5.13
CA VAL A 327 -15.68 24.93 5.64
C VAL A 327 -16.12 25.94 4.57
N CYS A 328 -17.24 26.61 4.80
CA CYS A 328 -17.69 27.72 4.00
C CYS A 328 -17.04 29.01 4.53
N ASN A 329 -16.05 29.53 3.82
CA ASN A 329 -15.39 30.79 4.16
C ASN A 329 -16.15 32.00 3.58
N LYS A 330 -15.81 33.20 4.06
CA LYS A 330 -16.46 34.48 3.70
C LYS A 330 -17.98 34.46 3.98
N SER A 331 -18.38 33.79 5.06
CA SER A 331 -19.78 33.72 5.46
C SER A 331 -20.39 35.07 5.83
N ASP A 332 -19.54 36.06 6.13
CA ASP A 332 -19.91 37.46 6.38
C ASP A 332 -20.43 38.18 5.13
N GLU A 333 -20.10 37.69 3.93
CA GLU A 333 -20.51 38.35 2.69
C GLU A 333 -21.80 37.76 2.11
N ARG A 334 -21.93 36.43 2.10
CA ARG A 334 -23.04 35.73 1.44
C ARG A 334 -23.40 34.44 2.15
N TYR A 335 -24.68 34.13 2.11
CA TYR A 335 -25.26 32.93 2.69
C TYR A 335 -25.72 31.95 1.59
N LYS A 336 -25.27 30.70 1.65
CA LYS A 336 -25.75 29.60 0.80
C LYS A 336 -25.88 28.32 1.63
N ASN A 337 -26.96 27.59 1.44
CA ASN A 337 -27.16 26.27 2.03
C ASN A 337 -26.77 25.18 1.02
N ILE A 338 -26.22 24.09 1.52
CA ILE A 338 -25.88 22.89 0.77
C ILE A 338 -26.61 21.69 1.36
N ASP A 339 -26.79 20.64 0.57
CA ASP A 339 -27.41 19.39 1.04
C ASP A 339 -26.41 18.57 1.86
N GLU A 340 -26.26 18.95 3.13
CA GLU A 340 -25.37 18.30 4.08
C GLU A 340 -25.71 16.81 4.32
N ALA A 341 -26.99 16.44 4.20
CA ALA A 341 -27.45 15.09 4.45
C ALA A 341 -26.95 14.15 3.34
N THR A 342 -27.17 14.51 2.07
CA THR A 342 -26.71 13.73 0.93
C THR A 342 -25.18 13.61 0.92
N LEU A 343 -24.46 14.69 1.24
CA LEU A 343 -23.00 14.66 1.33
C LEU A 343 -22.51 13.69 2.42
N LYS A 344 -23.08 13.72 3.63
CA LYS A 344 -22.71 12.80 4.73
C LYS A 344 -23.02 11.33 4.41
N THR A 345 -24.13 11.06 3.70
CA THR A 345 -24.46 9.68 3.29
C THR A 345 -23.50 9.17 2.22
N THR A 346 -23.05 10.03 1.31
CA THR A 346 -22.13 9.69 0.22
C THR A 346 -20.69 9.56 0.70
N PHE A 347 -20.24 10.48 1.56
CA PHE A 347 -18.88 10.55 2.09
C PHE A 347 -18.91 10.42 3.62
N LYS A 348 -18.79 9.19 4.11
CA LYS A 348 -18.91 8.85 5.55
C LYS A 348 -17.81 9.46 6.45
N ASN A 349 -16.73 9.90 5.84
CA ASN A 349 -15.61 10.57 6.50
C ASN A 349 -15.88 12.07 6.76
N ILE A 350 -16.96 12.66 6.23
CA ILE A 350 -17.37 14.03 6.60
C ILE A 350 -17.87 14.05 8.05
N LYS A 351 -17.23 14.87 8.89
CA LYS A 351 -17.54 15.00 10.33
C LYS A 351 -18.33 16.24 10.68
N GLY A 352 -18.20 17.31 9.90
CA GLY A 352 -18.83 18.59 10.22
C GLY A 352 -18.89 19.56 9.04
N PHE A 353 -19.81 20.51 9.18
CA PHE A 353 -19.96 21.66 8.29
C PHE A 353 -19.83 22.92 9.13
N HIS A 354 -18.98 23.85 8.69
CA HIS A 354 -18.65 25.06 9.43
C HIS A 354 -18.75 26.25 8.51
N LYS A 355 -19.41 27.31 8.97
CA LYS A 355 -19.44 28.62 8.31
C LYS A 355 -18.48 29.53 9.06
N VAL A 356 -17.53 30.12 8.35
CA VAL A 356 -16.48 30.94 8.94
C VAL A 356 -16.25 32.20 8.14
N SER A 357 -15.75 33.22 8.81
CA SER A 357 -15.15 34.39 8.17
C SER A 357 -13.73 34.56 8.66
N ALA A 358 -12.76 34.33 7.78
CA ALA A 358 -11.37 34.68 8.07
C ALA A 358 -11.19 36.19 8.33
N LYS A 359 -12.10 37.03 7.82
CA LYS A 359 -12.06 38.50 7.95
C LYS A 359 -12.49 38.94 9.35
N THR A 360 -13.65 38.47 9.82
CA THR A 360 -14.21 38.88 11.12
C THR A 360 -13.77 37.98 12.27
N GLY A 361 -13.35 36.75 11.98
CA GLY A 361 -13.10 35.69 12.96
C GLY A 361 -14.35 34.90 13.38
N GLU A 362 -15.52 35.21 12.81
CA GLU A 362 -16.77 34.49 13.07
C GLU A 362 -16.62 32.99 12.71
N GLY A 363 -17.11 32.11 13.58
CA GLY A 363 -17.09 30.65 13.37
C GLY A 363 -15.73 29.97 13.51
N VAL A 364 -14.63 30.73 13.62
CA VAL A 364 -13.26 30.19 13.65
C VAL A 364 -13.00 29.43 14.96
N LYS A 365 -13.54 29.88 16.10
CA LYS A 365 -13.39 29.19 17.40
C LYS A 365 -14.09 27.83 17.41
N GLU A 366 -15.29 27.78 16.84
CA GLU A 366 -16.07 26.55 16.68
C GLU A 366 -15.36 25.57 15.74
N LEU A 367 -14.73 26.08 14.68
CA LEU A 367 -13.92 25.29 13.77
C LEU A 367 -12.68 24.71 14.49
N ILE A 368 -11.94 25.50 15.28
CA ILE A 368 -10.80 24.97 16.08
C ILE A 368 -11.26 23.86 17.01
N LYS A 369 -12.40 24.04 17.70
CA LYS A 369 -12.95 23.01 18.57
C LYS A 369 -13.28 21.72 17.81
N ALA A 370 -13.85 21.84 16.62
CA ALA A 370 -14.14 20.68 15.78
C ALA A 370 -12.86 19.98 15.29
N ILE A 371 -11.83 20.76 14.91
CA ILE A 371 -10.51 20.25 14.53
C ILE A 371 -9.90 19.46 15.71
N THR A 372 -9.84 20.05 16.90
CA THR A 372 -9.29 19.39 18.10
C THR A 372 -10.01 18.09 18.42
N ASN A 373 -11.34 18.08 18.37
CA ASN A 373 -12.14 16.88 18.66
C ASN A 373 -11.89 15.73 17.67
N GLU A 374 -11.62 16.03 16.40
CA GLU A 374 -11.31 14.98 15.42
C GLU A 374 -9.84 14.55 15.47
N ILE A 375 -8.91 15.45 15.81
CA ILE A 375 -7.50 15.10 16.04
C ILE A 375 -7.37 14.09 17.17
N GLU A 376 -8.08 14.29 18.30
CA GLU A 376 -8.06 13.35 19.44
C GLU A 376 -8.54 11.93 19.10
N LYS A 377 -9.25 11.76 17.98
CA LYS A 377 -9.75 10.47 17.51
C LYS A 377 -8.84 9.81 16.49
N LEU A 378 -7.75 10.46 16.08
CA LEU A 378 -6.81 9.89 15.11
C LEU A 378 -5.99 8.78 15.78
N ASP A 379 -5.93 7.61 15.14
CA ASP A 379 -5.35 6.39 15.72
C ASP A 379 -3.90 6.51 16.22
N HIS A 380 -3.12 7.44 15.66
CA HIS A 380 -1.69 7.60 15.94
C HIS A 380 -1.41 8.58 17.08
N ILE A 381 -2.42 9.36 17.52
CA ILE A 381 -2.24 10.33 18.59
C ILE A 381 -2.11 9.58 19.91
N GLY A 382 -0.94 9.74 20.54
CA GLY A 382 -0.57 9.01 21.75
C GLY A 382 0.27 7.76 21.51
N ASP A 383 0.60 7.43 20.24
CA ASP A 383 1.50 6.32 19.91
C ASP A 383 2.86 6.49 20.58
N TYR A 384 3.42 5.39 21.09
CA TYR A 384 4.76 5.41 21.68
C TYR A 384 5.83 5.34 20.61
N LEU A 385 6.76 6.28 20.62
CA LEU A 385 7.96 6.27 19.79
C LEU A 385 9.22 6.22 20.66
N PRO A 386 10.31 5.61 20.16
CA PRO A 386 11.62 5.73 20.80
C PRO A 386 12.05 7.21 20.88
N LYS A 387 12.48 7.66 22.07
CA LYS A 387 12.91 9.04 22.31
C LYS A 387 14.00 9.50 21.34
N LYS A 388 14.97 8.64 21.04
CA LYS A 388 16.06 8.91 20.07
C LYS A 388 15.53 9.30 18.70
N TRP A 389 14.42 8.72 18.26
CA TRP A 389 13.83 9.08 16.97
C TRP A 389 13.41 10.55 17.00
N ILE A 390 12.65 10.94 18.03
CA ILE A 390 12.19 12.32 18.22
C ILE A 390 13.38 13.28 18.34
N ASP A 391 14.42 12.91 19.08
CA ASP A 391 15.61 13.75 19.24
C ASP A 391 16.34 13.97 17.91
N ILE A 392 16.50 12.91 17.10
CA ILE A 392 17.05 13.02 15.75
C ILE A 392 16.18 13.92 14.87
N ARG A 393 14.86 13.79 14.95
CA ARG A 393 13.94 14.64 14.18
C ARG A 393 14.08 16.11 14.59
N LYS A 394 14.07 16.41 15.88
CA LYS A 394 14.27 17.78 16.40
C LYS A 394 15.62 18.35 15.95
N TYR A 395 16.66 17.53 15.92
CA TYR A 395 17.96 17.94 15.39
C TYR A 395 17.87 18.32 13.90
N LEU A 396 17.24 17.48 13.07
CA LEU A 396 17.07 17.75 11.64
C LEU A 396 16.24 19.02 11.36
N GLU A 397 15.15 19.21 12.12
CA GLU A 397 14.29 20.40 12.03
C GLU A 397 15.04 21.68 12.45
N LYS A 398 15.91 21.61 13.47
CA LYS A 398 16.67 22.76 13.98
C LYS A 398 17.75 23.24 13.00
N GLU A 399 18.44 22.32 12.35
CA GLU A 399 19.56 22.63 11.46
C GLU A 399 19.10 23.16 10.08
N ASN A 400 17.81 23.08 9.78
CA ASN A 400 17.17 23.63 8.57
C ASN A 400 17.85 23.18 7.27
N TYR A 401 18.20 21.90 7.16
CA TYR A 401 18.75 21.33 5.94
C TYR A 401 17.69 21.27 4.84
N ASN A 402 18.02 21.70 3.62
CA ASN A 402 17.19 21.40 2.45
C ASN A 402 17.34 19.93 2.02
N TYR A 403 18.57 19.41 2.11
CA TYR A 403 18.90 18.06 1.73
C TYR A 403 20.09 17.51 2.55
N LEU A 404 20.22 16.18 2.60
CA LEU A 404 21.35 15.48 3.19
C LEU A 404 21.75 14.29 2.32
N SER A 405 23.04 13.99 2.25
CA SER A 405 23.46 12.68 1.73
C SER A 405 23.09 11.58 2.72
N ILE A 406 22.82 10.38 2.21
CA ILE A 406 22.47 9.23 3.07
C ILE A 406 23.59 8.92 4.09
N SER A 407 24.85 9.07 3.68
CA SER A 407 26.01 8.88 4.56
C SER A 407 26.04 9.89 5.70
N HIS A 408 25.73 11.17 5.43
CA HIS A 408 25.69 12.20 6.47
C HIS A 408 24.52 11.96 7.43
N TYR A 409 23.34 11.58 6.92
CA TYR A 409 22.20 11.22 7.76
C TYR A 409 22.50 10.02 8.69
N ILE A 410 23.15 8.98 8.18
CA ILE A 410 23.56 7.83 9.00
C ILE A 410 24.53 8.28 10.09
N GLN A 411 25.49 9.15 9.80
CA GLN A 411 26.40 9.69 10.82
C GLN A 411 25.68 10.48 11.90
N ILE A 412 24.65 11.26 11.55
CA ILE A 412 23.80 11.96 12.52
C ILE A 412 23.08 10.94 13.42
N CYS A 413 22.52 9.89 12.83
CA CYS A 413 21.83 8.83 13.58
C CYS A 413 22.79 8.05 14.50
N GLU A 414 23.99 7.72 14.03
CA GLU A 414 25.04 7.04 14.81
C GLU A 414 25.52 7.88 15.99
N LYS A 415 25.68 9.20 15.81
CA LYS A 415 25.98 10.12 16.92
C LYS A 415 24.88 10.15 17.97
N ASN A 416 23.63 9.88 17.59
CA ASN A 416 22.47 9.79 18.49
C ASN A 416 22.20 8.33 18.96
N GLY A 417 23.14 7.41 18.75
CA GLY A 417 23.09 6.05 19.28
C GLY A 417 22.23 5.06 18.50
N LEU A 418 21.88 5.37 17.24
CA LEU A 418 21.27 4.40 16.33
C LEU A 418 22.32 3.76 15.43
N ASN A 419 22.25 2.44 15.24
CA ASN A 419 23.09 1.77 14.25
C ASN A 419 22.58 2.05 12.82
N LYS A 420 23.41 1.78 11.80
CA LYS A 420 23.06 1.97 10.39
C LYS A 420 21.73 1.32 9.96
N SER A 421 21.41 0.11 10.45
CA SER A 421 20.16 -0.56 10.07
C SER A 421 18.92 0.12 10.66
N SER A 422 19.00 0.56 11.91
CA SER A 422 17.96 1.33 12.59
C SER A 422 17.82 2.73 11.99
N ALA A 423 18.93 3.36 11.58
CA ALA A 423 18.92 4.65 10.87
C ALA A 423 18.21 4.54 9.52
N LEU A 424 18.53 3.52 8.71
CA LEU A 424 17.86 3.30 7.43
C LEU A 424 16.37 2.98 7.60
N PHE A 425 16.00 2.27 8.67
CA PHE A 425 14.61 2.03 9.03
C PHE A 425 13.89 3.33 9.40
N LEU A 426 14.51 4.15 10.25
CA LEU A 426 13.98 5.45 10.66
C LEU A 426 13.78 6.39 9.47
N SER A 427 14.73 6.40 8.52
CA SER A 427 14.60 7.18 7.29
C SER A 427 13.35 6.82 6.49
N GLU A 428 13.10 5.51 6.38
CA GLU A 428 11.91 4.99 5.70
C GLU A 428 10.62 5.33 6.46
N TYR A 429 10.65 5.29 7.80
CA TYR A 429 9.53 5.70 8.63
C TYR A 429 9.23 7.21 8.49
N TYR A 430 10.26 8.06 8.47
CA TYR A 430 10.12 9.50 8.25
C TYR A 430 9.70 9.87 6.84
N HIS A 431 10.07 9.07 5.84
CA HIS A 431 9.51 9.17 4.51
C HIS A 431 7.99 8.96 4.50
N ASP A 432 7.50 7.88 5.12
CA ASP A 432 6.07 7.57 5.16
C ASP A 432 5.26 8.57 5.98
N LEU A 433 5.85 9.09 7.06
CA LEU A 433 5.28 10.17 7.83
C LEU A 433 5.34 11.52 7.10
N GLY A 434 6.01 11.63 5.95
CA GLY A 434 6.18 12.88 5.22
C GLY A 434 6.98 13.94 6.00
N VAL A 435 7.85 13.52 6.92
CA VAL A 435 8.79 14.41 7.61
C VAL A 435 9.85 14.91 6.63
N PHE A 436 10.32 14.01 5.76
CA PHE A 436 11.19 14.31 4.63
C PHE A 436 10.96 13.30 3.50
N LEU A 437 11.59 13.47 2.34
CA LEU A 437 11.51 12.47 1.26
C LEU A 437 12.81 11.67 1.13
N HIS A 438 12.71 10.34 1.17
CA HIS A 438 13.84 9.44 0.91
C HIS A 438 13.39 8.19 0.14
N PHE A 439 13.95 8.00 -1.07
CA PHE A 439 13.57 6.90 -1.96
C PHE A 439 14.64 5.80 -1.95
N LYS A 440 14.72 5.07 -0.85
CA LYS A 440 15.74 4.04 -0.57
C LYS A 440 15.87 2.96 -1.66
N GLU A 441 14.78 2.57 -2.30
CA GLU A 441 14.76 1.54 -3.35
C GLU A 441 15.13 2.07 -4.74
N HIS A 442 15.31 3.38 -4.90
CA HIS A 442 15.57 4.00 -6.19
C HIS A 442 17.08 4.14 -6.45
N ASP A 443 17.54 3.81 -7.65
CA ASP A 443 18.98 3.75 -7.96
C ASP A 443 19.74 5.05 -7.70
N ILE A 444 19.17 6.19 -8.12
CA ILE A 444 19.79 7.52 -7.95
C ILE A 444 19.30 8.21 -6.66
N LEU A 445 17.99 8.25 -6.41
CA LEU A 445 17.41 8.99 -5.29
C LEU A 445 17.74 8.39 -3.91
N LYS A 446 18.17 7.13 -3.80
CA LYS A 446 18.55 6.51 -2.50
C LYS A 446 19.69 7.23 -1.79
N ASP A 447 20.53 7.96 -2.53
CA ASP A 447 21.74 8.60 -2.00
C ASP A 447 21.47 9.98 -1.38
N LEU A 448 20.27 10.55 -1.60
CA LEU A 448 19.89 11.90 -1.15
C LEU A 448 18.56 11.85 -0.38
N ILE A 449 18.53 12.54 0.76
CA ILE A 449 17.31 12.80 1.53
C ILE A 449 16.93 14.25 1.31
N PHE A 450 15.70 14.51 0.85
CA PHE A 450 15.13 15.85 0.77
C PHE A 450 14.53 16.19 2.14
N VAL A 451 15.35 16.71 3.04
CA VAL A 451 14.97 17.04 4.42
C VAL A 451 13.87 18.10 4.44
N ASN A 452 13.94 19.06 3.53
CA ASN A 452 12.86 20.00 3.27
C ASN A 452 12.12 19.59 1.97
N PRO A 453 10.91 19.00 2.06
CA PRO A 453 10.11 18.67 0.89
C PRO A 453 9.75 19.89 0.04
N ASP A 454 9.57 21.07 0.66
CA ASP A 454 9.15 22.30 -0.04
C ASP A 454 10.22 22.74 -1.05
N TRP A 455 11.49 22.66 -0.64
CA TRP A 455 12.63 22.92 -1.52
C TRP A 455 12.64 22.02 -2.77
N ALA A 456 12.23 20.76 -2.61
CA ALA A 456 12.14 19.83 -3.74
C ALA A 456 10.96 20.14 -4.65
N THR A 457 9.80 20.52 -4.09
CA THR A 457 8.62 20.89 -4.88
C THR A 457 8.77 22.24 -5.58
N GLU A 458 9.41 23.22 -4.95
CA GLU A 458 9.72 24.50 -5.58
C GLU A 458 10.55 24.31 -6.85
N ALA A 459 11.51 23.38 -6.84
CA ALA A 459 12.27 23.04 -8.04
C ALA A 459 11.37 22.51 -9.17
N VAL A 460 10.37 21.68 -8.84
CA VAL A 460 9.39 21.17 -9.81
C VAL A 460 8.52 22.31 -10.35
N TYR A 461 7.99 23.17 -9.49
CA TYR A 461 7.12 24.28 -9.88
C TYR A 461 7.84 25.27 -10.78
N LYS A 462 9.06 25.66 -10.41
CA LYS A 462 9.88 26.56 -11.25
C LYS A 462 10.07 26.04 -12.67
N LEU A 463 10.23 24.73 -12.84
CA LEU A 463 10.35 24.13 -14.17
C LEU A 463 9.04 24.23 -14.96
N ILE A 464 7.91 23.92 -14.32
CA ILE A 464 6.58 23.92 -14.96
C ILE A 464 6.12 25.36 -15.30
N ASP A 465 6.47 26.33 -14.45
CA ASP A 465 6.08 27.73 -14.59
C ASP A 465 7.02 28.54 -15.49
N THR A 466 8.14 27.94 -15.91
CA THR A 466 9.08 28.61 -16.80
C THR A 466 8.45 28.87 -18.17
N LYS A 467 8.31 30.15 -18.51
CA LYS A 467 7.62 30.63 -19.72
C LYS A 467 8.10 29.97 -21.02
N PHE A 468 9.42 29.86 -21.24
CA PHE A 468 9.92 29.26 -22.49
C PHE A 468 9.63 27.75 -22.57
N ILE A 469 9.50 27.06 -21.43
CA ILE A 469 9.11 25.64 -21.39
C ILE A 469 7.64 25.51 -21.77
N GLN A 470 6.78 26.38 -21.25
CA GLN A 470 5.36 26.43 -21.61
C GLN A 470 5.15 26.76 -23.10
N GLU A 471 5.87 27.76 -23.62
CA GLU A 471 5.85 28.13 -25.03
C GLU A 471 6.34 27.00 -25.96
N ASN A 472 7.24 26.15 -25.46
CA ASN A 472 7.71 24.95 -26.16
C ASN A 472 6.90 23.69 -25.81
N TYR A 473 5.67 23.84 -25.33
CA TYR A 473 4.74 22.75 -25.01
C TYR A 473 5.32 21.68 -24.06
N GLY A 474 6.08 22.11 -23.06
CA GLY A 474 6.66 21.24 -22.04
C GLY A 474 7.90 20.47 -22.48
N ILE A 475 8.45 20.73 -23.67
CA ILE A 475 9.66 20.07 -24.18
C ILE A 475 10.88 20.89 -23.77
N PHE A 476 11.88 20.26 -23.14
CA PHE A 476 13.13 20.92 -22.75
C PHE A 476 14.32 19.96 -22.79
N SER A 477 15.54 20.50 -22.79
CA SER A 477 16.79 19.72 -22.78
C SER A 477 17.56 19.89 -21.46
N SER A 478 18.51 19.02 -21.18
CA SER A 478 19.42 19.19 -20.03
C SER A 478 20.16 20.54 -20.04
N ALA A 479 20.42 21.13 -21.21
CA ALA A 479 21.08 22.43 -21.32
C ALA A 479 20.20 23.58 -20.80
N ASP A 480 18.87 23.42 -20.87
CA ASP A 480 17.92 24.42 -20.42
C ASP A 480 17.77 24.45 -18.90
N LEU A 481 18.14 23.37 -18.20
CA LEU A 481 18.04 23.26 -16.74
C LEU A 481 18.82 24.35 -16.00
N SER A 482 19.99 24.74 -16.54
CA SER A 482 20.80 25.83 -16.00
C SER A 482 20.08 27.19 -15.99
N LYS A 483 19.13 27.39 -16.92
CA LYS A 483 18.33 28.62 -17.00
C LYS A 483 17.13 28.60 -16.04
N VAL A 484 16.61 27.40 -15.76
CA VAL A 484 15.44 27.17 -14.88
C VAL A 484 15.86 27.19 -13.41
N TRP A 485 16.97 26.53 -13.08
CA TRP A 485 17.41 26.26 -11.71
C TRP A 485 18.72 26.99 -11.38
N GLN A 486 18.78 28.29 -11.67
CA GLN A 486 19.99 29.12 -11.50
C GLN A 486 20.47 29.18 -10.05
N GLU A 487 19.55 29.08 -9.11
CA GLU A 487 19.75 29.12 -7.66
C GLU A 487 20.10 27.75 -7.05
N TYR A 488 19.98 26.67 -7.82
CA TYR A 488 20.32 25.33 -7.37
C TYR A 488 21.68 24.91 -7.94
N LYS A 489 22.45 24.14 -7.15
CA LYS A 489 23.69 23.53 -7.65
C LYS A 489 23.39 22.50 -8.73
N GLU A 490 24.22 22.49 -9.78
CA GLU A 490 24.08 21.58 -10.93
C GLU A 490 24.08 20.10 -10.54
N GLU A 491 24.81 19.73 -9.48
CA GLU A 491 24.83 18.37 -8.93
C GLU A 491 23.44 17.87 -8.49
N HIS A 492 22.51 18.79 -8.20
CA HIS A 492 21.14 18.48 -7.78
C HIS A 492 20.18 18.24 -8.94
N TYR A 493 20.48 18.73 -10.14
CA TYR A 493 19.54 18.69 -11.26
C TYR A 493 19.09 17.27 -11.59
N LYS A 494 20.03 16.31 -11.52
CA LYS A 494 19.72 14.89 -11.71
C LYS A 494 18.70 14.38 -10.69
N TYR A 495 18.78 14.82 -9.43
CA TYR A 495 17.86 14.36 -8.39
C TYR A 495 16.46 14.93 -8.60
N PHE A 496 16.32 16.18 -9.03
CA PHE A 496 15.01 16.74 -9.37
C PHE A 496 14.38 16.06 -10.59
N ILE A 497 15.16 15.79 -11.65
CA ILE A 497 14.69 15.05 -12.82
C ILE A 497 14.21 13.65 -12.43
N GLU A 498 15.01 12.92 -11.65
CA GLU A 498 14.62 11.58 -11.19
C GLU A 498 13.43 11.61 -10.24
N LEU A 499 13.31 12.64 -9.40
CA LEU A 499 12.13 12.88 -8.55
C LEU A 499 10.88 13.06 -9.40
N MET A 500 10.95 13.93 -10.42
CA MET A 500 9.83 14.18 -11.34
C MET A 500 9.46 12.94 -12.17
N LYS A 501 10.44 12.12 -12.57
CA LYS A 501 10.18 10.81 -13.23
C LYS A 501 9.53 9.81 -12.29
N LYS A 502 10.05 9.66 -11.06
CA LYS A 502 9.50 8.77 -10.03
C LYS A 502 8.04 9.08 -9.74
N PHE A 503 7.68 10.35 -9.83
CA PHE A 503 6.33 10.85 -9.65
C PHE A 503 5.50 11.01 -10.92
N GLU A 504 5.99 10.50 -12.04
CA GLU A 504 5.25 10.43 -13.30
C GLU A 504 4.84 11.82 -13.84
N ILE A 505 5.64 12.84 -13.55
CA ILE A 505 5.45 14.23 -14.03
C ILE A 505 6.13 14.41 -15.39
N ILE A 506 7.29 13.78 -15.59
CA ILE A 506 8.08 13.89 -16.83
C ILE A 506 8.55 12.54 -17.32
N PHE A 507 8.86 12.46 -18.62
CA PHE A 507 9.54 11.32 -19.22
C PHE A 507 10.60 11.77 -20.23
N GLY A 508 11.55 10.89 -20.54
CA GLY A 508 12.64 11.17 -21.47
C GLY A 508 12.28 10.72 -22.89
N ILE A 509 12.67 11.51 -23.89
CA ILE A 509 12.42 11.19 -25.32
C ILE A 509 13.71 10.93 -26.13
N GLY A 510 14.84 10.73 -25.44
CA GLY A 510 16.17 10.60 -26.05
C GLY A 510 16.93 11.93 -26.14
N ASP A 511 18.22 11.89 -26.50
CA ASP A 511 19.08 13.07 -26.70
C ASP A 511 19.08 14.08 -25.53
N ASN A 512 18.99 13.60 -24.28
CA ASN A 512 18.87 14.45 -23.08
C ASN A 512 17.70 15.45 -23.14
N LYS A 513 16.60 15.06 -23.81
CA LYS A 513 15.35 15.81 -23.85
C LYS A 513 14.27 15.15 -23.02
N TYR A 514 13.43 16.00 -22.43
CA TYR A 514 12.35 15.62 -21.54
C TYR A 514 11.05 16.30 -21.97
N VAL A 515 9.95 15.70 -21.57
CA VAL A 515 8.60 16.20 -21.83
C VAL A 515 7.83 16.26 -20.51
N VAL A 516 7.17 17.40 -20.27
CA VAL A 516 6.12 17.57 -19.25
C VAL A 516 4.76 17.35 -19.93
N PRO A 517 4.10 16.18 -19.79
CA PRO A 517 2.88 15.89 -20.55
C PRO A 517 1.73 16.86 -20.28
N GLU A 518 1.67 17.43 -19.08
CA GLU A 518 0.61 18.37 -18.66
C GLU A 518 0.64 19.71 -19.44
N LEU A 519 1.82 20.07 -19.96
CA LEU A 519 2.06 21.29 -20.75
C LEU A 519 1.98 21.07 -22.26
N LEU A 520 1.69 19.85 -22.71
CA LEU A 520 1.54 19.56 -24.14
C LEU A 520 0.36 20.35 -24.73
N SER A 521 0.41 20.53 -26.05
CA SER A 521 -0.72 21.10 -26.80
C SER A 521 -2.01 20.33 -26.53
N VAL A 522 -3.15 21.04 -26.45
CA VAL A 522 -4.48 20.42 -26.28
C VAL A 522 -5.00 19.82 -27.60
N ASN A 523 -4.45 20.26 -28.74
CA ASN A 523 -4.95 19.87 -30.05
C ASN A 523 -4.51 18.46 -30.42
N SER A 524 -5.49 17.57 -30.64
CA SER A 524 -5.26 16.22 -31.17
C SER A 524 -4.75 16.27 -32.61
N PRO A 525 -3.71 15.49 -32.97
CA PRO A 525 -3.24 15.36 -34.35
C PRO A 525 -4.13 14.45 -35.21
N PHE A 526 -5.17 13.83 -34.63
CA PHE A 526 -6.06 12.87 -35.30
C PHE A 526 -7.42 13.48 -35.64
N SER A 527 -7.96 13.07 -36.79
CA SER A 527 -9.33 13.39 -37.22
C SER A 527 -10.24 12.15 -37.10
N LYS A 528 -11.56 12.31 -37.29
CA LYS A 528 -12.52 11.19 -37.17
C LYS A 528 -12.20 10.02 -38.10
N SER A 529 -11.63 10.26 -39.28
CA SER A 529 -11.26 9.20 -40.23
C SER A 529 -10.01 8.41 -39.83
N SER A 530 -9.18 8.95 -38.92
CA SER A 530 -7.95 8.30 -38.44
C SER A 530 -8.21 6.99 -37.69
N PHE A 531 -9.44 6.79 -37.18
CA PHE A 531 -9.81 5.62 -36.37
C PHE A 531 -10.47 4.49 -37.18
N ASN A 532 -10.57 4.63 -38.50
CA ASN A 532 -11.14 3.56 -39.34
C ASN A 532 -10.28 2.29 -39.25
N GLY A 533 -10.92 1.15 -38.95
CA GLY A 533 -10.25 -0.13 -38.79
C GLY A 533 -9.67 -0.38 -37.38
N TYR A 534 -9.75 0.58 -36.47
CA TYR A 534 -9.33 0.38 -35.07
C TYR A 534 -10.45 -0.27 -34.26
N LYS A 535 -10.07 -1.19 -33.37
CA LYS A 535 -10.95 -1.69 -32.31
C LYS A 535 -11.00 -0.66 -31.18
N ARG A 536 -12.21 -0.28 -30.78
CA ARG A 536 -12.46 0.76 -29.78
C ARG A 536 -12.82 0.13 -28.42
N PHE A 537 -12.05 0.46 -27.40
CA PHE A 537 -12.31 0.15 -25.99
C PHE A 537 -12.53 1.45 -25.22
N VAL A 538 -13.35 1.41 -24.18
CA VAL A 538 -13.64 2.60 -23.36
C VAL A 538 -13.57 2.23 -21.89
N ILE A 539 -12.88 3.01 -21.09
CA ILE A 539 -12.94 2.91 -19.63
C ILE A 539 -13.80 4.06 -19.15
N GLU A 540 -14.92 3.74 -18.52
CA GLU A 540 -15.84 4.73 -17.95
C GLU A 540 -15.64 4.83 -16.44
N TYR A 541 -15.71 6.07 -15.94
CA TYR A 541 -15.53 6.38 -14.54
C TYR A 541 -16.78 7.10 -14.01
N PRO A 542 -17.33 6.67 -12.86
CA PRO A 542 -18.25 7.50 -12.09
C PRO A 542 -17.59 8.81 -11.68
N PHE A 543 -16.34 8.76 -11.23
CA PHE A 543 -15.46 9.90 -10.98
C PHE A 543 -14.10 9.63 -11.62
N MET A 544 -13.63 10.51 -12.50
CA MET A 544 -12.36 10.37 -13.21
C MET A 544 -11.29 11.27 -12.58
N PRO A 545 -10.30 10.71 -11.87
CA PRO A 545 -9.13 11.47 -11.43
C PRO A 545 -8.43 12.17 -12.59
N SER A 546 -7.93 13.39 -12.35
CA SER A 546 -7.11 14.09 -13.33
C SER A 546 -5.75 13.42 -13.52
N GLY A 547 -5.14 13.60 -14.69
CA GLY A 547 -3.77 13.16 -14.96
C GLY A 547 -3.57 11.65 -15.19
N ILE A 548 -4.62 10.83 -15.30
CA ILE A 548 -4.45 9.38 -15.59
C ILE A 548 -3.70 9.17 -16.91
N VAL A 549 -4.09 9.89 -17.97
CA VAL A 549 -3.50 9.71 -19.32
C VAL A 549 -2.08 10.27 -19.40
N THR A 550 -1.78 11.40 -18.73
CA THR A 550 -0.42 11.96 -18.69
C THR A 550 0.54 11.03 -17.95
N ARG A 551 0.12 10.46 -16.82
CA ARG A 551 0.88 9.44 -16.08
C ARG A 551 1.07 8.15 -16.88
N LEU A 552 0.02 7.72 -17.59
CA LEU A 552 0.09 6.54 -18.47
C LEU A 552 1.10 6.75 -19.60
N MET A 553 1.16 7.95 -20.17
CA MET A 553 2.16 8.33 -21.18
C MET A 553 3.58 8.15 -20.64
N VAL A 554 3.84 8.57 -19.40
CA VAL A 554 5.15 8.39 -18.73
C VAL A 554 5.47 6.90 -18.53
N LYS A 555 4.53 6.10 -18.01
CA LYS A 555 4.74 4.66 -17.80
C LYS A 555 4.99 3.90 -19.09
N LEU A 556 4.33 4.30 -20.18
CA LEU A 556 4.44 3.67 -21.49
C LEU A 556 5.46 4.34 -22.41
N GLN A 557 6.34 5.21 -21.89
CA GLN A 557 7.29 6.02 -22.70
C GLN A 557 8.06 5.22 -23.77
N HIS A 558 8.41 3.96 -23.48
CA HIS A 558 9.16 3.07 -24.38
C HIS A 558 8.36 2.63 -25.63
N LEU A 559 7.04 2.79 -25.63
CA LEU A 559 6.13 2.49 -26.74
C LEU A 559 5.52 3.77 -27.36
N VAL A 560 5.70 4.93 -26.73
CA VAL A 560 5.08 6.19 -27.16
C VAL A 560 5.75 6.69 -28.43
N ASN A 561 4.95 6.99 -29.45
CA ASN A 561 5.41 7.74 -30.61
C ASN A 561 5.50 9.22 -30.25
N THR A 562 6.71 9.67 -29.91
CA THR A 562 7.01 11.02 -29.42
C THR A 562 6.61 12.15 -30.38
N ARG A 563 6.36 11.84 -31.66
CA ARG A 563 5.88 12.82 -32.65
C ARG A 563 4.36 13.04 -32.60
N LYS A 564 3.62 12.20 -31.88
CA LYS A 564 2.15 12.20 -31.81
C LYS A 564 1.67 12.09 -30.36
N ILE A 565 2.04 13.10 -29.58
CA ILE A 565 1.62 13.27 -28.19
C ILE A 565 0.94 14.64 -28.05
N TRP A 566 -0.09 14.71 -27.21
CA TRP A 566 -0.81 15.93 -26.85
C TRP A 566 -1.35 15.77 -25.42
N LYS A 567 -1.87 16.83 -24.81
CA LYS A 567 -2.29 16.82 -23.39
C LYS A 567 -3.27 15.69 -23.07
N ASP A 568 -4.26 15.52 -23.94
CA ASP A 568 -5.35 14.56 -23.75
C ASP A 568 -5.13 13.22 -24.46
N GLY A 569 -3.91 12.90 -24.93
CA GLY A 569 -3.68 11.60 -25.55
C GLY A 569 -2.33 11.40 -26.23
N PHE A 570 -2.11 10.18 -26.69
CA PHE A 570 -0.86 9.79 -27.35
C PHE A 570 -1.04 8.55 -28.25
N GLU A 571 -0.16 8.42 -29.24
CA GLU A 571 0.00 7.21 -30.04
C GLU A 571 1.06 6.28 -29.43
N LEU A 572 0.74 4.99 -29.43
CA LEU A 572 1.59 3.87 -29.07
C LEU A 572 1.92 3.05 -30.31
N GLN A 573 3.13 2.53 -30.38
CA GLN A 573 3.55 1.61 -31.42
C GLN A 573 4.38 0.48 -30.79
N LYS A 574 3.92 -0.77 -30.97
CA LYS A 574 4.65 -1.97 -30.60
C LYS A 574 4.99 -2.75 -31.87
N THR A 575 6.27 -2.98 -32.08
CA THR A 575 6.79 -3.79 -33.19
C THR A 575 7.49 -5.03 -32.63
N VAL A 576 7.23 -6.18 -33.24
CA VAL A 576 8.03 -7.39 -33.02
C VAL A 576 8.96 -7.54 -34.19
N THR A 577 10.26 -7.67 -33.89
CA THR A 577 11.29 -7.80 -34.91
C THR A 577 11.94 -9.17 -34.85
N GLU A 578 12.27 -9.70 -36.02
CA GLU A 578 13.01 -10.95 -36.18
C GLU A 578 14.36 -10.64 -36.82
N LYS A 579 15.44 -11.25 -36.30
CA LYS A 579 16.77 -11.12 -36.86
C LYS A 579 16.81 -11.78 -38.24
N ILE A 580 17.30 -11.07 -39.24
CA ILE A 580 17.46 -11.62 -40.59
C ILE A 580 18.66 -12.58 -40.57
N PRO A 581 18.48 -13.89 -40.86
CA PRO A 581 19.61 -14.81 -40.90
C PRO A 581 20.53 -14.45 -42.08
N ASN A 582 21.79 -14.18 -41.77
CA ASN A 582 22.91 -14.00 -42.71
C ASN A 582 22.84 -12.81 -43.69
N GLN A 583 23.62 -11.77 -43.40
CA GLN A 583 24.44 -11.13 -44.41
C GLN A 583 25.90 -11.18 -43.96
N LYS A 584 26.79 -11.66 -44.84
CA LYS A 584 28.24 -11.52 -44.67
C LYS A 584 28.52 -10.04 -44.38
N TYR A 585 29.33 -9.80 -43.34
CA TYR A 585 29.81 -8.50 -42.84
C TYR A 585 28.87 -7.73 -41.89
N GLY A 586 29.05 -7.95 -40.59
CA GLY A 586 29.15 -6.89 -39.56
C GLY A 586 27.89 -6.19 -39.04
N GLU A 587 26.78 -6.15 -39.76
CA GLU A 587 25.58 -5.41 -39.32
C GLU A 587 24.40 -6.35 -39.00
N GLU A 588 23.89 -6.28 -37.78
CA GLU A 588 22.66 -6.98 -37.39
C GLU A 588 21.45 -6.29 -38.02
N LYS A 589 20.83 -6.94 -39.02
CA LYS A 589 19.58 -6.47 -39.63
C LYS A 589 18.38 -7.21 -39.05
N TYR A 590 17.33 -6.45 -38.75
CA TYR A 590 16.08 -6.94 -38.21
C TYR A 590 14.94 -6.60 -39.17
N ARG A 591 13.98 -7.52 -39.32
CA ARG A 591 12.71 -7.26 -40.03
C ARG A 591 11.58 -7.16 -39.04
N VAL A 592 10.65 -6.22 -39.23
CA VAL A 592 9.41 -6.17 -38.44
C VAL A 592 8.48 -7.28 -38.95
N ILE A 593 8.05 -8.16 -38.06
CA ILE A 593 7.14 -9.28 -38.37
C ILE A 593 5.72 -9.06 -37.85
N GLU A 594 5.56 -8.25 -36.81
CA GLU A 594 4.25 -7.82 -36.29
C GLU A 594 4.30 -6.34 -35.94
N GLU A 595 3.23 -5.63 -36.22
CA GLU A 595 3.05 -4.24 -35.82
C GLU A 595 1.66 -4.03 -35.22
N THR A 596 1.61 -3.47 -34.02
CA THR A 596 0.37 -3.07 -33.38
C THR A 596 0.46 -1.61 -32.94
N LYS A 597 -0.52 -0.81 -33.36
CA LYS A 597 -0.67 0.61 -33.01
C LYS A 597 -1.81 0.81 -32.03
N GLY A 598 -1.60 1.72 -31.10
CA GLY A 598 -2.62 2.14 -30.16
C GLY A 598 -2.74 3.65 -30.12
N ILE A 599 -3.94 4.16 -29.88
CA ILE A 599 -4.17 5.58 -29.60
C ILE A 599 -5.01 5.66 -28.34
N VAL A 600 -4.50 6.34 -27.32
CA VAL A 600 -5.18 6.54 -26.04
C VAL A 600 -5.62 8.00 -25.97
N ILE A 601 -6.90 8.22 -25.65
CA ILE A 601 -7.51 9.55 -25.59
C ILE A 601 -8.28 9.71 -24.27
N SER A 602 -7.97 10.76 -23.53
CA SER A 602 -8.70 11.25 -22.37
C SER A 602 -9.88 12.10 -22.81
N GLN A 603 -11.05 11.89 -22.21
CA GLN A 603 -12.23 12.72 -22.42
C GLN A 603 -12.81 13.11 -21.04
N PRO A 604 -12.20 14.10 -20.35
CA PRO A 604 -12.53 14.41 -18.96
C PRO A 604 -14.00 14.77 -18.72
N PHE A 605 -14.60 15.56 -19.63
CA PHE A 605 -16.01 15.93 -19.56
C PHE A 605 -16.97 14.74 -19.61
N GLU A 606 -16.58 13.68 -20.31
CA GLU A 606 -17.37 12.45 -20.43
C GLU A 606 -16.93 11.38 -19.42
N ARG A 607 -15.97 11.71 -18.52
CA ARG A 607 -15.37 10.82 -17.52
C ARG A 607 -14.94 9.48 -18.11
N LYS A 608 -14.30 9.51 -19.28
CA LYS A 608 -13.88 8.30 -19.98
C LYS A 608 -12.50 8.40 -20.61
N ILE A 609 -11.85 7.25 -20.73
CA ILE A 609 -10.63 7.08 -21.53
C ILE A 609 -10.98 6.14 -22.67
N THR A 610 -10.76 6.58 -23.91
CA THR A 610 -10.97 5.75 -25.10
C THR A 610 -9.63 5.23 -25.61
N ILE A 611 -9.56 3.93 -25.87
CA ILE A 611 -8.38 3.25 -26.41
C ILE A 611 -8.75 2.67 -27.76
N TYR A 612 -8.06 3.12 -28.81
CA TYR A 612 -8.18 2.59 -30.17
C TYR A 612 -6.98 1.72 -30.46
N LEU A 613 -7.18 0.46 -30.87
CA LEU A 613 -6.10 -0.47 -31.19
C LEU A 613 -6.26 -1.08 -32.59
N ASN A 614 -5.17 -1.18 -33.34
CA ASN A 614 -5.13 -1.81 -34.66
C ASN A 614 -3.80 -2.56 -34.86
N GLY A 615 -3.83 -3.65 -35.63
CA GLY A 615 -2.65 -4.45 -35.95
C GLY A 615 -2.79 -5.91 -35.51
N ASP A 616 -1.65 -6.62 -35.55
CA ASP A 616 -1.62 -8.08 -35.47
C ASP A 616 -1.99 -8.62 -34.08
N ASN A 617 -1.61 -7.92 -33.01
CA ASN A 617 -1.77 -8.39 -31.63
C ASN A 617 -2.40 -7.35 -30.70
N VAL A 618 -3.63 -6.95 -31.05
CA VAL A 618 -4.41 -5.95 -30.31
C VAL A 618 -4.58 -6.30 -28.83
N ASN A 619 -4.85 -7.57 -28.50
CA ASN A 619 -5.14 -7.99 -27.14
C ASN A 619 -3.93 -7.87 -26.23
N HIS A 620 -2.75 -8.17 -26.76
CA HIS A 620 -1.51 -8.04 -26.01
C HIS A 620 -1.22 -6.58 -25.67
N LEU A 621 -1.36 -5.65 -26.63
CA LEU A 621 -1.17 -4.22 -26.36
C LEU A 621 -2.25 -3.67 -25.42
N LEU A 622 -3.51 -4.12 -25.55
CA LEU A 622 -4.58 -3.77 -24.60
C LEU A 622 -4.21 -4.17 -23.18
N ASN A 623 -3.74 -5.39 -22.96
CA ASN A 623 -3.39 -5.89 -21.64
C ASN A 623 -2.22 -5.09 -21.02
N ILE A 624 -1.23 -4.68 -21.82
CA ILE A 624 -0.16 -3.79 -21.36
C ILE A 624 -0.74 -2.45 -20.88
N ILE A 625 -1.61 -1.82 -21.69
CA ILE A 625 -2.24 -0.54 -21.35
C ILE A 625 -3.06 -0.66 -20.07
N ILE A 626 -3.93 -1.67 -19.99
CA ILE A 626 -4.79 -1.91 -18.84
C ILE A 626 -3.98 -2.20 -17.58
N HIS A 627 -2.89 -2.97 -17.68
CA HIS A 627 -2.00 -3.24 -16.55
C HIS A 627 -1.36 -1.97 -15.99
N GLU A 628 -0.86 -1.08 -16.87
CA GLU A 628 -0.28 0.19 -16.40
C GLU A 628 -1.35 1.16 -15.87
N ILE A 629 -2.57 1.14 -16.42
CA ILE A 629 -3.71 1.87 -15.86
C ILE A 629 -4.09 1.31 -14.47
N ASP A 630 -4.16 -0.01 -14.32
CA ASP A 630 -4.50 -0.67 -13.05
C ASP A 630 -3.43 -0.32 -11.97
N LYS A 631 -2.14 -0.21 -12.33
CA LYS A 631 -1.10 0.32 -11.42
C LYS A 631 -1.33 1.78 -11.01
N ILE A 632 -1.71 2.63 -11.96
CA ILE A 632 -2.08 4.03 -11.66
C ILE A 632 -3.29 4.06 -10.73
N HIS A 633 -4.30 3.24 -10.99
CA HIS A 633 -5.47 3.10 -10.13
C HIS A 633 -5.09 2.67 -8.71
N ILE A 634 -4.21 1.69 -8.53
CA ILE A 634 -3.72 1.27 -7.21
C ILE A 634 -3.11 2.45 -6.46
N SER A 635 -2.27 3.27 -7.13
CA SER A 635 -1.67 4.47 -6.51
C SER A 635 -2.70 5.55 -6.15
N LEU A 636 -3.87 5.55 -6.81
CA LEU A 636 -4.99 6.45 -6.56
C LEU A 636 -6.08 5.76 -5.71
N ASN A 637 -5.74 4.70 -4.97
CA ASN A 637 -6.66 3.93 -4.12
C ASN A 637 -7.86 3.32 -4.87
N ASN A 638 -7.60 2.77 -6.05
CA ASN A 638 -8.51 2.00 -6.89
C ASN A 638 -9.85 2.71 -7.19
N PRO A 639 -9.84 3.81 -7.95
CA PRO A 639 -11.07 4.46 -8.39
C PRO A 639 -11.99 3.46 -9.11
N THR A 640 -13.28 3.51 -8.79
CA THR A 640 -14.29 2.69 -9.47
C THR A 640 -14.28 3.00 -10.95
N ASN A 641 -14.27 1.96 -11.79
CA ASN A 641 -14.30 2.09 -13.23
C ASN A 641 -14.92 0.84 -13.86
N ASP A 642 -15.35 0.95 -15.11
CA ASP A 642 -15.84 -0.18 -15.88
C ASP A 642 -15.24 -0.15 -17.30
N LEU A 643 -14.53 -1.22 -17.64
CA LEU A 643 -14.02 -1.42 -18.99
C LEU A 643 -15.18 -1.85 -19.89
N LYS A 644 -15.36 -1.11 -20.98
CA LYS A 644 -16.27 -1.44 -22.07
C LYS A 644 -15.49 -2.04 -23.24
N ILE A 645 -15.90 -3.24 -23.66
CA ILE A 645 -15.31 -3.97 -24.78
C ILE A 645 -16.21 -3.91 -26.01
N PRO A 646 -15.66 -3.87 -27.23
CA PRO A 646 -16.44 -3.79 -28.45
C PRO A 646 -17.12 -5.12 -28.79
N CYS A 647 -18.35 -5.02 -29.28
CA CYS A 647 -19.09 -6.13 -29.85
C CYS A 647 -18.35 -6.71 -31.07
N ILE A 648 -18.38 -8.04 -31.18
CA ILE A 648 -17.70 -8.80 -32.25
C ILE A 648 -18.63 -9.22 -33.40
N CYS A 649 -19.88 -8.73 -33.42
CA CYS A 649 -20.80 -9.02 -34.53
C CYS A 649 -20.29 -8.41 -35.84
N LYS A 650 -20.79 -8.91 -36.99
CA LYS A 650 -20.34 -8.51 -38.34
C LYS A 650 -20.46 -7.01 -38.63
N GLU A 651 -21.48 -6.35 -38.07
CA GLU A 651 -21.68 -4.91 -38.22
C GLU A 651 -20.72 -4.11 -37.33
N CYS A 652 -20.55 -4.53 -36.07
CA CYS A 652 -19.67 -3.86 -35.13
C CYS A 652 -18.20 -4.04 -35.48
N SER A 653 -17.79 -5.19 -36.02
CA SER A 653 -16.39 -5.45 -36.39
C SER A 653 -15.87 -4.59 -37.54
N LYS A 654 -16.76 -3.99 -38.33
CA LYS A 654 -16.43 -3.08 -39.43
C LYS A 654 -16.73 -1.61 -39.12
N SER A 655 -17.40 -1.34 -38.01
CA SER A 655 -17.80 0.00 -37.61
C SER A 655 -16.71 0.67 -36.77
N SER A 656 -16.49 1.97 -36.99
CA SER A 656 -15.68 2.80 -36.09
C SER A 656 -16.38 3.12 -34.76
N ASN A 657 -17.69 2.90 -34.68
CA ASN A 657 -18.52 3.03 -33.49
C ASN A 657 -19.32 1.73 -33.24
N PRO A 658 -18.67 0.67 -32.72
CA PRO A 658 -19.34 -0.57 -32.38
C PRO A 658 -20.24 -0.40 -31.15
N SER A 659 -21.19 -1.33 -30.97
CA SER A 659 -21.87 -1.52 -29.68
C SER A 659 -20.82 -1.91 -28.64
N LEU A 660 -20.84 -1.26 -27.48
CA LEU A 660 -19.91 -1.53 -26.39
C LEU A 660 -20.63 -2.26 -25.25
N PHE A 661 -19.95 -3.22 -24.63
CA PHE A 661 -20.48 -3.99 -23.51
C PHE A 661 -19.63 -3.82 -22.26
N SER A 662 -20.29 -3.70 -21.11
CA SER A 662 -19.62 -3.66 -19.80
C SER A 662 -18.95 -5.00 -19.48
N TYR A 663 -17.66 -4.96 -19.20
CA TYR A 663 -16.89 -6.14 -18.82
C TYR A 663 -17.42 -6.74 -17.51
N SER A 664 -17.70 -5.91 -16.51
CA SER A 664 -18.25 -6.37 -15.22
C SER A 664 -19.62 -7.05 -15.37
N GLN A 665 -20.49 -6.52 -16.24
CA GLN A 665 -21.78 -7.15 -16.54
C GLN A 665 -21.61 -8.50 -17.24
N ILE A 666 -20.70 -8.60 -18.22
CA ILE A 666 -20.45 -9.85 -18.94
C ILE A 666 -19.92 -10.94 -18.00
N ILE A 667 -18.99 -10.61 -17.11
CA ILE A 667 -18.48 -11.54 -16.10
C ILE A 667 -19.61 -12.01 -15.16
N ASN A 668 -20.51 -11.10 -14.76
CA ASN A 668 -21.68 -11.47 -13.95
C ASN A 668 -22.64 -12.40 -14.71
N PHE A 669 -22.86 -12.17 -16.01
CA PHE A 669 -23.69 -13.03 -16.85
C PHE A 669 -23.10 -14.44 -16.96
N GLN A 670 -21.78 -14.55 -17.19
CA GLN A 670 -21.09 -15.83 -17.22
C GLN A 670 -21.22 -16.57 -15.88
N LYS A 671 -21.01 -15.88 -14.74
CA LYS A 671 -21.19 -16.47 -13.40
C LYS A 671 -22.62 -16.97 -13.13
N LYS A 672 -23.62 -16.35 -13.75
CA LYS A 672 -25.04 -16.75 -13.66
C LYS A 672 -25.47 -17.74 -14.75
N GLY A 673 -24.54 -18.28 -15.53
CA GLY A 673 -24.84 -19.27 -16.58
C GLY A 673 -25.50 -18.70 -17.84
N LYS A 674 -25.51 -17.37 -18.04
CA LYS A 674 -25.97 -16.76 -19.29
C LYS A 674 -24.81 -16.77 -20.30
N GLY A 675 -25.01 -17.47 -21.42
CA GLY A 675 -23.99 -17.66 -22.46
C GLY A 675 -23.95 -16.60 -23.56
N VAL A 676 -24.97 -15.73 -23.66
CA VAL A 676 -25.10 -14.76 -24.76
C VAL A 676 -25.48 -13.36 -24.26
N ILE A 677 -25.13 -12.35 -25.06
CA ILE A 677 -25.52 -10.95 -24.87
C ILE A 677 -25.98 -10.34 -26.20
N THR A 678 -27.08 -9.59 -26.20
CA THR A 678 -27.63 -8.99 -27.43
C THR A 678 -26.90 -7.69 -27.78
N CYS A 679 -26.49 -7.55 -29.04
CA CYS A 679 -25.90 -6.32 -29.59
C CYS A 679 -26.95 -5.19 -29.69
N ASN A 680 -26.63 -4.00 -29.18
CA ASN A 680 -27.55 -2.85 -29.22
C ASN A 680 -27.71 -2.23 -30.61
N ILE A 681 -26.81 -2.56 -31.56
CA ILE A 681 -26.86 -2.03 -32.94
C ILE A 681 -27.54 -3.05 -33.85
N SER A 682 -27.01 -4.26 -33.92
CA SER A 682 -27.47 -5.28 -34.87
C SER A 682 -28.59 -6.16 -34.33
N ALA A 683 -28.95 -6.03 -33.04
CA ALA A 683 -29.90 -6.89 -32.33
C ALA A 683 -29.58 -8.41 -32.34
N ILE A 684 -28.34 -8.79 -32.72
CA ILE A 684 -27.87 -10.18 -32.79
C ILE A 684 -27.31 -10.60 -31.42
N GLU A 685 -27.57 -11.84 -31.03
CA GLU A 685 -26.95 -12.48 -29.87
C GLU A 685 -25.47 -12.79 -30.13
N VAL A 686 -24.63 -12.38 -29.19
CA VAL A 686 -23.18 -12.56 -29.22
C VAL A 686 -22.78 -13.50 -28.10
N ASP A 687 -21.99 -14.52 -28.43
CA ASP A 687 -21.47 -15.49 -27.47
C ASP A 687 -20.50 -14.83 -26.48
N ILE A 688 -20.82 -14.95 -25.18
CA ILE A 688 -20.04 -14.37 -24.09
C ILE A 688 -18.67 -15.03 -23.95
N PRO A 689 -18.52 -16.37 -23.92
CA PRO A 689 -17.22 -17.02 -23.88
C PRO A 689 -16.28 -16.59 -25.00
N LYS A 690 -16.79 -16.46 -26.24
CA LYS A 690 -16.02 -15.97 -27.39
C LYS A 690 -15.63 -14.51 -27.24
N LEU A 691 -16.53 -13.67 -26.74
CA LEU A 691 -16.24 -12.27 -26.47
C LEU A 691 -15.17 -12.13 -25.37
N LEU A 692 -15.28 -12.87 -24.27
CA LEU A 692 -14.30 -12.85 -23.18
C LEU A 692 -12.98 -13.51 -23.56
N GLY A 693 -12.98 -14.60 -24.32
CA GLY A 693 -11.76 -15.28 -24.78
C GLY A 693 -10.92 -14.42 -25.71
N LEU A 694 -11.55 -13.44 -26.37
CA LEU A 694 -10.83 -12.41 -27.13
C LEU A 694 -10.26 -11.30 -26.23
N TYR A 695 -10.73 -11.11 -24.99
CA TYR A 695 -10.42 -9.91 -24.18
C TYR A 695 -10.20 -10.19 -22.68
N SER A 696 -9.84 -11.41 -22.28
CA SER A 696 -9.80 -11.81 -20.86
C SER A 696 -8.63 -11.18 -20.11
N LYS A 697 -8.91 -10.54 -18.96
CA LYS A 697 -7.90 -10.00 -18.03
C LYS A 697 -7.01 -11.07 -17.37
N ASN A 698 -7.40 -12.35 -17.37
CA ASN A 698 -6.84 -13.41 -16.50
C ASN A 698 -5.59 -14.14 -17.02
N SER A 699 -4.96 -13.69 -18.08
CA SER A 699 -3.68 -14.26 -18.51
C SER A 699 -2.57 -13.27 -18.22
N ILE A 700 -1.77 -13.56 -17.17
CA ILE A 700 -0.29 -13.40 -17.08
C ILE A 700 0.17 -12.79 -15.74
N GLN A 701 0.99 -13.57 -15.01
CA GLN A 701 1.94 -13.10 -13.99
C GLN A 701 3.23 -12.64 -14.71
N PHE A 702 3.68 -11.42 -14.45
CA PHE A 702 4.89 -10.85 -15.07
C PHE A 702 6.13 -11.28 -14.30
N ASN A 703 7.11 -11.91 -14.97
CA ASN A 703 8.40 -12.24 -14.37
C ASN A 703 9.42 -11.14 -14.75
N SER A 704 9.86 -10.35 -13.76
CA SER A 704 10.61 -9.10 -13.98
C SER A 704 12.03 -9.29 -14.54
N GLU A 705 12.56 -10.52 -14.54
CA GLU A 705 13.96 -10.76 -14.92
C GLU A 705 14.18 -11.14 -16.39
N THR A 706 13.14 -11.56 -17.13
CA THR A 706 13.33 -12.13 -18.49
C THR A 706 12.54 -11.48 -19.61
N GLN A 707 11.69 -10.48 -19.34
CA GLN A 707 10.79 -9.87 -20.34
C GLN A 707 9.97 -10.89 -21.17
N ASN A 708 9.81 -12.12 -20.71
CA ASN A 708 9.06 -13.17 -21.39
C ASN A 708 7.75 -13.49 -20.67
N ILE A 709 6.72 -13.75 -21.47
CA ILE A 709 5.37 -14.03 -21.03
C ILE A 709 5.14 -15.55 -21.07
N THR A 710 4.82 -16.15 -19.93
CA THR A 710 4.34 -17.54 -19.88
C THR A 710 2.81 -17.54 -19.89
N ILE A 711 2.22 -18.17 -20.91
CA ILE A 711 0.77 -18.40 -21.00
C ILE A 711 0.44 -19.63 -20.15
N ILE A 712 -0.33 -19.48 -19.08
CA ILE A 712 -0.88 -20.62 -18.34
C ILE A 712 -2.23 -20.96 -18.99
N ASN A 713 -2.28 -22.10 -19.69
CA ASN A 713 -3.55 -22.70 -20.08
C ASN A 713 -4.18 -23.34 -18.84
N ASN A 714 -5.28 -22.77 -18.34
CA ASN A 714 -6.11 -23.45 -17.35
C ASN A 714 -6.94 -24.53 -18.05
N GLU A 715 -6.36 -25.70 -18.24
CA GLU A 715 -7.14 -26.93 -18.39
C GLU A 715 -7.45 -27.49 -17.00
N THR A 716 -8.72 -27.37 -16.63
CA THR A 716 -9.53 -28.35 -15.86
C THR A 716 -8.83 -29.18 -14.78
N ASN A 717 -9.15 -28.90 -13.51
CA ASN A 717 -9.27 -29.95 -12.48
C ASN A 717 -10.64 -29.85 -11.82
N TYR A 718 -11.62 -30.49 -12.46
CA TYR A 718 -12.73 -31.14 -11.78
C TYR A 718 -12.38 -32.63 -11.66
N ASN A 719 -12.19 -33.12 -10.43
CA ASN A 719 -12.66 -34.41 -9.90
C ASN A 719 -11.72 -35.00 -8.82
N LEU A 720 -12.38 -35.39 -7.72
CA LEU A 720 -11.96 -36.13 -6.51
C LEU A 720 -11.17 -35.36 -5.45
#